data_AF-A0A9N9TIS0-F1
#
_entry.id   AF-A0A9N9TIS0-F1
#
_cell.length_a   1.000
_cell.length_b   1.000
_cell.length_c   1.000
_cell.angle_alpha   90.00
_cell.angle_beta   90.00
_cell.angle_gamma   90.00
#
_symmetry.space_group_name_H-M   'P 1'
#
loop_
_entity.id
_entity.type
_entity.pdbx_description
1 polymer ?
#
loop_
_entity_poly.entity_id
_entity_poly.type
_entity_poly.pdbx_seq_one_letter_code
_entity_poly.pdbx_strand_id
1 'polypeptide(L)'
;MDYKEGWLLIKKVFPILDETYNLCQLEDIIFYKYEFVKAVDCMKQLNVSKHIFNLIVIKIEQRLRDEVAPEFWSYFKHNEHENKGFKQFYNAVKSLYDSYRQLHNAILQLEMLKQATDIDVTMYNEDSLDDALKLILKSTLLSQLHLDYQLVVTNFYEAALKMEDVDVIKDGVCIICSQESLHCNCMHLFQETNRKLGQMALLEPLVGQTLTNLIYGYIHGHIQKTCKDSFDSSFINILEKWLQDIVLHWLNNIYFHDCDSLIQESLNALEKKLINFLYNSYTKIRIDQLFNIIIEYPESLPALEDLRLCLPRTDLKPVLTKKLQKAMETRLLHPGVSTPDVLTAYVAAIRSLRVLDPTGLLLETVTQPFHQYLRSREDTVRCVVTSLTEEGPNDLAEELVRFEAVPVDENTTVDEDVENWKSWVPDPIDAIPSKTSSRRTFDIISMLVNVYGSKELFVNEYRTLLANRLLTQCLCDTEKEIRYLELLKLRFGDSQLHYCEVMLKDVADSKRINQHIKQDPEYNEEEIPVSAMIVSAQFWPAFKEEKLELHGKVREQISKYISAFETLKGSRTLCWKDHLGFVDLEVELADKTLSLSVSPVHASIIMHFQDKSTWELEELSKIMQCPSTVLRRKIGFWQCHGIIVETSKDVFCIQDDFENKSVNVQEDIFVEDYEAESAMASAQDQREEELQTFWSYIVGMLMNLDTLPLERIHQMLKMFAFQGPTIECNIQELKVFLDRKVREHQLIYSNGYYKLPK
;
A
#
# COMPACT_ATOMS: atom_id res chain seq x y z
N MET A 1 15.94 -66.85 63.14
CA MET A 1 14.87 -65.85 62.96
C MET A 1 13.93 -66.40 61.91
N ASP A 2 12.64 -66.48 62.21
CA ASP A 2 11.65 -66.99 61.26
C ASP A 2 11.53 -65.99 60.10
N TYR A 3 11.81 -66.42 58.85
CA TYR A 3 11.79 -65.53 57.68
C TYR A 3 10.42 -64.87 57.51
N LYS A 4 9.35 -65.52 57.98
CA LYS A 4 7.98 -64.99 58.00
C LYS A 4 7.81 -63.84 58.99
N GLU A 5 8.37 -63.95 60.20
CA GLU A 5 8.30 -62.89 61.21
C GLU A 5 9.15 -61.68 60.80
N GLY A 6 10.33 -61.92 60.23
CA GLY A 6 11.16 -60.86 59.66
C GLY A 6 10.48 -60.12 58.51
N TRP A 7 9.82 -60.85 57.61
CA TRP A 7 9.06 -60.25 56.51
C TRP A 7 7.82 -59.49 56.98
N LEU A 8 7.09 -59.99 57.99
CA LEU A 8 5.96 -59.27 58.61
C LEU A 8 6.41 -57.97 59.28
N LEU A 9 7.55 -57.97 59.96
CA LEU A 9 8.15 -56.77 60.53
C LEU A 9 8.56 -55.76 59.45
N ILE A 10 9.16 -56.22 58.34
CA ILE A 10 9.54 -55.37 57.20
C ILE A 10 8.30 -54.78 56.52
N LYS A 11 7.23 -55.57 56.33
CA LYS A 11 5.94 -55.08 55.81
C LYS A 11 5.27 -54.05 56.72
N LYS A 12 5.39 -54.22 58.04
CA LYS A 12 4.86 -53.28 59.03
C LYS A 12 5.61 -51.94 59.00
N VAL A 13 6.91 -51.97 58.73
CA VAL A 13 7.77 -50.78 58.63
C VAL A 13 7.68 -50.10 57.27
N PHE A 14 7.51 -50.85 56.19
CA PHE A 14 7.31 -50.36 54.82
C PHE A 14 5.96 -50.83 54.25
N PRO A 15 4.86 -50.10 54.53
CA PRO A 15 3.52 -50.52 54.13
C PRO A 15 3.28 -50.52 52.60
N ILE A 16 4.19 -49.90 51.83
CA ILE A 16 4.21 -49.96 50.36
C ILE A 16 4.39 -51.39 49.83
N LEU A 17 4.98 -52.28 50.63
CA LEU A 17 5.23 -53.68 50.26
C LEU A 17 4.01 -54.59 50.38
N ASP A 18 2.90 -54.09 50.91
CA ASP A 18 1.69 -54.87 51.10
C ASP A 18 0.63 -54.45 50.06
N GLU A 19 0.10 -55.43 49.31
CA GLU A 19 -0.79 -55.20 48.15
C GLU A 19 -2.21 -54.78 48.54
N THR A 20 -2.51 -54.70 49.84
CA THR A 20 -3.85 -54.44 50.39
C THR A 20 -4.04 -53.03 50.95
N TYR A 21 -3.00 -52.18 50.98
CA TYR A 21 -3.08 -50.83 51.56
C TYR A 21 -3.30 -49.77 50.48
N ASN A 22 -4.45 -49.07 50.57
CA ASN A 22 -4.70 -47.84 49.84
C ASN A 22 -3.81 -46.71 50.35
N LEU A 23 -3.29 -45.88 49.43
CA LEU A 23 -2.47 -44.69 49.71
C LEU A 23 -3.04 -43.78 50.83
N CYS A 24 -4.37 -43.64 50.91
CA CYS A 24 -5.08 -42.89 51.95
C CYS A 24 -4.87 -43.35 53.40
N GLN A 25 -4.31 -44.55 53.66
CA GLN A 25 -4.12 -45.09 55.02
C GLN A 25 -2.69 -44.94 55.57
N LEU A 26 -1.80 -44.27 54.84
CA LEU A 26 -0.40 -44.09 55.23
C LEU A 26 -0.15 -42.93 56.21
N GLU A 27 -1.09 -41.99 56.36
CA GLU A 27 -0.93 -40.84 57.28
C GLU A 27 -0.98 -41.22 58.77
N ASP A 28 -1.65 -42.32 59.12
CA ASP A 28 -1.91 -42.71 60.51
C ASP A 28 -0.89 -43.69 61.11
N ILE A 29 0.17 -44.06 60.38
CA ILE A 29 1.16 -45.03 60.89
C ILE A 29 2.21 -44.28 61.71
N ILE A 30 1.99 -44.25 63.02
CA ILE A 30 2.94 -43.78 64.03
C ILE A 30 4.27 -44.52 63.83
N PHE A 31 5.30 -43.79 63.43
CA PHE A 31 6.65 -44.31 63.26
C PHE A 31 7.24 -44.74 64.60
N TYR A 32 7.24 -46.04 64.89
CA TYR A 32 7.99 -46.57 66.02
C TYR A 32 9.45 -46.77 65.59
N LYS A 33 10.31 -45.79 65.90
CA LYS A 33 11.77 -45.83 65.66
C LYS A 33 12.44 -47.14 66.13
N TYR A 34 11.87 -47.75 67.18
CA TYR A 34 12.30 -49.04 67.71
C TYR A 34 12.01 -50.24 66.78
N GLU A 35 10.88 -50.24 66.08
CA GLU A 35 10.53 -51.29 65.11
C GLU A 35 11.33 -51.16 63.82
N PHE A 36 11.64 -49.92 63.41
CA PHE A 36 12.54 -49.63 62.28
C PHE A 36 13.95 -50.17 62.51
N VAL A 37 14.55 -49.92 63.69
CA VAL A 37 15.90 -50.42 64.02
C VAL A 37 15.93 -51.96 64.04
N LYS A 38 14.91 -52.61 64.61
CA LYS A 38 14.79 -54.08 64.60
C LYS A 38 14.67 -54.65 63.18
N ALA A 39 13.89 -54.00 62.32
CA ALA A 39 13.76 -54.41 60.92
C ALA A 39 15.10 -54.25 60.19
N VAL A 40 15.83 -53.15 60.40
CA VAL A 40 17.15 -52.91 59.81
C VAL A 40 18.18 -53.94 60.29
N ASP A 41 18.19 -54.28 61.58
CA ASP A 41 19.08 -55.31 62.13
C ASP A 41 18.76 -56.69 61.54
N CYS A 42 17.48 -57.03 61.37
CA CYS A 42 17.07 -58.26 60.68
C CYS A 42 17.51 -58.27 59.22
N MET A 43 17.40 -57.13 58.50
CA MET A 43 17.81 -57.01 57.10
C MET A 43 19.32 -57.15 56.93
N LYS A 44 20.12 -56.56 57.85
CA LYS A 44 21.59 -56.70 57.89
C LYS A 44 22.02 -58.14 58.15
N GLN A 45 21.39 -58.81 59.12
CA GLN A 45 21.71 -60.21 59.45
C GLN A 45 21.40 -61.18 58.29
N LEU A 46 20.41 -60.86 57.46
CA LEU A 46 20.00 -61.70 56.32
C LEU A 46 20.65 -61.31 54.99
N ASN A 47 21.41 -60.20 54.93
CA ASN A 47 22.03 -59.64 53.72
C ASN A 47 21.05 -59.36 52.57
N VAL A 48 19.78 -59.04 52.88
CA VAL A 48 18.70 -58.82 51.88
C VAL A 48 18.45 -57.32 51.65
N SER A 49 19.17 -56.42 52.33
CA SER A 49 18.92 -54.97 52.31
C SER A 49 18.86 -54.37 50.90
N LYS A 50 19.75 -54.78 49.98
CA LYS A 50 19.76 -54.32 48.57
C LYS A 50 18.54 -54.80 47.77
N HIS A 51 18.09 -56.02 48.02
CA HIS A 51 16.94 -56.59 47.30
C HIS A 51 15.63 -55.95 47.79
N ILE A 52 15.50 -55.71 49.10
CA ILE A 52 14.34 -55.01 49.67
C ILE A 52 14.30 -53.55 49.17
N PHE A 53 15.44 -52.87 49.12
CA PHE A 53 15.55 -51.53 48.57
C PHE A 53 15.05 -51.45 47.12
N ASN A 54 15.52 -52.34 46.24
CA ASN A 54 15.05 -52.41 44.85
C ASN A 54 13.57 -52.80 44.75
N LEU A 55 13.09 -53.69 45.62
CA LEU A 55 11.70 -54.14 45.61
C LEU A 55 10.74 -53.02 46.04
N ILE A 56 11.12 -52.19 47.01
CA ILE A 56 10.33 -51.01 47.39
C ILE A 56 10.26 -50.03 46.22
N VAL A 57 11.36 -49.79 45.50
CA VAL A 57 11.36 -48.88 44.35
C VAL A 57 10.50 -49.40 43.20
N ILE A 58 10.59 -50.69 42.87
CA ILE A 58 9.71 -51.31 41.87
C ILE A 58 8.24 -51.17 42.29
N LYS A 59 7.92 -51.32 43.58
CA LYS A 59 6.56 -51.15 44.08
C LYS A 59 6.10 -49.69 44.04
N ILE A 60 6.98 -48.72 44.28
CA ILE A 60 6.70 -47.29 44.10
C ILE A 60 6.40 -47.01 42.62
N GLU A 61 7.20 -47.52 41.69
CA GLU A 61 6.97 -47.37 40.24
C GLU A 61 5.65 -48.01 39.80
N GLN A 62 5.33 -49.20 40.30
CA GLN A 62 4.05 -49.89 40.01
C GLN A 62 2.87 -49.05 40.51
N ARG A 63 2.90 -48.56 41.75
CA ARG A 63 1.81 -47.73 42.29
C ARG A 63 1.65 -46.41 41.55
N LEU A 64 2.76 -45.77 41.16
CA LEU A 64 2.72 -44.57 40.34
C LEU A 64 2.06 -44.82 38.98
N ARG A 65 2.34 -45.97 38.36
CA ARG A 65 1.80 -46.35 37.04
C ARG A 65 0.35 -46.80 37.06
N ASP A 66 -0.05 -47.55 38.09
CA ASP A 66 -1.34 -48.26 38.13
C ASP A 66 -2.41 -47.47 38.90
N GLU A 67 -2.03 -46.70 39.92
CA GLU A 67 -2.98 -45.97 40.78
C GLU A 67 -2.91 -44.45 40.52
N VAL A 68 -1.73 -43.84 40.67
CA VAL A 68 -1.58 -42.37 40.72
C VAL A 68 -1.75 -41.72 39.35
N ALA A 69 -1.09 -42.23 38.30
CA ALA A 69 -1.19 -41.64 36.96
C ALA A 69 -2.60 -41.78 36.35
N PRO A 70 -3.27 -42.96 36.40
CA PRO A 70 -4.64 -43.09 35.90
C PRO A 70 -5.65 -42.25 36.70
N GLU A 71 -5.48 -42.14 38.02
CA GLU A 71 -6.32 -41.26 38.84
C GLU A 71 -6.16 -39.80 38.43
N PHE A 72 -4.94 -39.32 38.25
CA PHE A 72 -4.66 -37.96 37.75
C PHE A 72 -5.31 -37.72 36.38
N TRP A 73 -5.11 -38.62 35.42
CA TRP A 73 -5.67 -38.48 34.07
C TRP A 73 -7.20 -38.61 34.02
N SER A 74 -7.82 -39.26 35.01
CA SER A 74 -9.29 -39.39 35.08
C SER A 74 -10.03 -38.06 35.22
N TYR A 75 -9.36 -37.03 35.75
CA TYR A 75 -9.89 -35.68 35.90
C TYR A 75 -9.95 -34.89 34.58
N PHE A 76 -9.25 -35.34 33.54
CA PHE A 76 -9.11 -34.66 32.23
C PHE A 76 -10.13 -35.14 31.18
N LYS A 77 -11.33 -35.54 31.61
CA LYS A 77 -12.42 -35.93 30.70
C LYS A 77 -13.07 -34.71 30.06
N HIS A 78 -13.46 -34.87 28.78
CA HIS A 78 -14.07 -33.84 27.94
C HIS A 78 -15.25 -33.14 28.63
N ASN A 79 -15.17 -31.81 28.75
CA ASN A 79 -16.22 -30.99 29.35
C ASN A 79 -16.47 -29.75 28.48
N GLU A 80 -17.76 -29.53 28.16
CA GLU A 80 -18.26 -28.43 27.32
C GLU A 80 -18.25 -27.04 28.00
N HIS A 81 -17.81 -26.93 29.27
CA HIS A 81 -17.86 -25.68 30.04
C HIS A 81 -16.47 -25.23 30.54
N GLU A 82 -16.01 -24.06 30.07
CA GLU A 82 -14.72 -23.42 30.40
C GLU A 82 -14.47 -23.30 31.92
N ASN A 83 -15.48 -22.92 32.70
CA ASN A 83 -15.36 -22.68 34.15
C ASN A 83 -15.17 -23.95 34.98
N LYS A 84 -15.55 -25.13 34.45
CA LYS A 84 -15.35 -26.41 35.15
C LYS A 84 -13.90 -26.89 35.03
N GLY A 85 -13.20 -26.52 33.95
CA GLY A 85 -11.80 -26.86 33.72
C GLY A 85 -10.88 -26.35 34.83
N PHE A 86 -11.14 -25.15 35.37
CA PHE A 86 -10.30 -24.57 36.41
C PHE A 86 -10.29 -25.41 37.70
N LYS A 87 -11.47 -25.80 38.18
CA LYS A 87 -11.61 -26.62 39.41
C LYS A 87 -11.13 -28.05 39.19
N GLN A 88 -11.33 -28.60 37.99
CA GLN A 88 -10.85 -29.94 37.64
C GLN A 88 -9.33 -30.02 37.68
N PHE A 89 -8.63 -29.05 37.10
CA PHE A 89 -7.17 -29.01 37.14
C PHE A 89 -6.64 -28.84 38.57
N TYR A 90 -7.22 -27.92 39.36
CA TYR A 90 -6.86 -27.76 40.77
C TYR A 90 -7.00 -29.07 41.56
N ASN A 91 -8.14 -29.76 41.41
CA ASN A 91 -8.39 -31.02 42.12
C ASN A 91 -7.45 -32.14 41.66
N ALA A 92 -7.15 -32.22 40.36
CA ALA A 92 -6.21 -33.19 39.82
C ALA A 92 -4.80 -32.99 40.40
N VAL A 93 -4.30 -31.74 40.39
CA VAL A 93 -3.00 -31.40 40.95
C VAL A 93 -2.95 -31.60 42.46
N LYS A 94 -4.04 -31.32 43.18
CA LYS A 94 -4.14 -31.60 44.61
C LYS A 94 -4.04 -33.10 44.92
N SER A 95 -4.81 -33.92 44.20
CA SER A 95 -4.77 -35.39 44.34
C SER A 95 -3.38 -35.96 44.05
N LEU A 96 -2.72 -35.43 43.02
CA LEU A 96 -1.35 -35.80 42.65
C LEU A 96 -0.35 -35.42 43.74
N TYR A 97 -0.47 -34.22 44.30
CA TYR A 97 0.42 -33.72 45.34
C TYR A 97 0.24 -34.49 46.67
N ASP A 98 -0.99 -34.84 47.05
CA ASP A 98 -1.25 -35.63 48.24
C ASP A 98 -0.62 -37.04 48.10
N SER A 99 -0.73 -37.64 46.91
CA SER A 99 -0.06 -38.90 46.57
C SER A 99 1.48 -38.76 46.58
N TYR A 100 2.02 -37.67 46.03
CA TYR A 100 3.45 -37.36 46.06
C TYR A 100 3.97 -37.26 47.50
N ARG A 101 3.27 -36.54 48.38
CA ARG A 101 3.66 -36.38 49.78
C ARG A 101 3.72 -37.71 50.53
N GLN A 102 2.77 -38.60 50.26
CA GLN A 102 2.74 -39.94 50.85
C GLN A 102 3.93 -40.79 50.35
N LEU A 103 4.27 -40.70 49.07
CA LEU A 103 5.45 -41.38 48.51
C LEU A 103 6.77 -40.76 48.98
N HIS A 104 6.83 -39.43 49.14
CA HIS A 104 7.99 -38.73 49.69
C HIS A 104 8.29 -39.17 51.13
N ASN A 105 7.26 -39.36 51.97
CA ASN A 105 7.45 -39.90 53.32
C ASN A 105 8.06 -41.31 53.30
N ALA A 106 7.68 -42.15 52.34
CA ALA A 106 8.28 -43.46 52.17
C ALA A 106 9.72 -43.41 51.64
N ILE A 107 10.04 -42.40 50.84
CA ILE A 107 11.42 -42.14 50.41
C ILE A 107 12.30 -41.65 51.55
N LEU A 108 11.80 -40.79 52.43
CA LEU A 108 12.53 -40.42 53.64
C LEU A 108 12.85 -41.64 54.51
N GLN A 109 11.93 -42.61 54.60
CA GLN A 109 12.17 -43.89 55.27
C GLN A 109 13.22 -44.75 54.54
N LEU A 110 13.25 -44.73 53.20
CA LEU A 110 14.28 -45.38 52.39
C LEU A 110 15.64 -44.71 52.51
N GLU A 111 15.71 -43.38 52.64
CA GLU A 111 16.94 -42.64 52.90
C GLU A 111 17.50 -42.98 54.27
N MET A 112 16.65 -43.05 55.30
CA MET A 112 17.04 -43.54 56.62
C MET A 112 17.55 -44.98 56.57
N LEU A 113 16.98 -45.83 55.70
CA LEU A 113 17.45 -47.20 55.50
C LEU A 113 18.79 -47.22 54.77
N LYS A 114 18.98 -46.38 53.74
CA LYS A 114 20.24 -46.21 53.00
C LYS A 114 21.36 -45.78 53.93
N GLN A 115 21.12 -44.77 54.77
CA GLN A 115 22.06 -44.29 55.80
C GLN A 115 22.35 -45.35 56.87
N ALA A 116 21.36 -46.15 57.26
CA ALA A 116 21.56 -47.18 58.27
C ALA A 116 22.26 -48.43 57.74
N THR A 117 22.29 -48.67 56.42
CA THR A 117 22.79 -49.91 55.80
C THR A 117 24.02 -49.75 54.90
N ASP A 118 24.59 -48.54 54.79
CA ASP A 118 25.75 -48.21 53.92
C ASP A 118 25.60 -48.75 52.49
N ILE A 119 24.44 -48.52 51.87
CA ILE A 119 24.18 -48.92 50.48
C ILE A 119 24.61 -47.80 49.52
N ASP A 120 25.73 -48.00 48.83
CA ASP A 120 26.26 -47.13 47.76
C ASP A 120 25.53 -47.32 46.41
N VAL A 121 24.20 -47.29 46.38
CA VAL A 121 23.44 -47.32 45.13
C VAL A 121 22.86 -45.94 44.86
N THR A 122 23.31 -45.30 43.79
CA THR A 122 22.66 -44.14 43.17
C THR A 122 21.46 -44.64 42.38
N MET A 123 20.29 -44.06 42.61
CA MET A 123 19.09 -44.40 41.83
C MET A 123 19.07 -43.54 40.59
N TYR A 124 19.11 -44.17 39.41
CA TYR A 124 19.04 -43.47 38.13
C TYR A 124 20.05 -42.33 37.95
N ASN A 125 21.27 -42.45 38.52
CA ASN A 125 22.34 -41.45 38.51
C ASN A 125 22.04 -40.11 39.23
N GLU A 126 20.99 -40.03 40.03
CA GLU A 126 20.67 -38.83 40.83
C GLU A 126 21.33 -38.90 42.23
N ASP A 127 21.72 -37.72 42.74
CA ASP A 127 22.40 -37.57 44.04
C ASP A 127 21.44 -37.74 45.23
N SER A 128 20.16 -37.42 45.05
CA SER A 128 19.11 -37.54 46.06
C SER A 128 18.02 -38.54 45.64
N LEU A 129 17.41 -39.24 46.61
CA LEU A 129 16.28 -40.15 46.31
C LEU A 129 15.00 -39.38 46.00
N ASP A 130 14.90 -38.12 46.45
CA ASP A 130 13.80 -37.20 46.11
C ASP A 130 13.81 -36.82 44.62
N ASP A 131 14.98 -36.50 44.06
CA ASP A 131 15.10 -36.16 42.64
C ASP A 131 14.88 -37.37 41.73
N ALA A 132 15.30 -38.56 42.19
CA ALA A 132 14.97 -39.82 41.53
C ALA A 132 13.44 -40.04 41.48
N LEU A 133 12.69 -39.71 42.54
CA LEU A 133 11.23 -39.82 42.52
C LEU A 133 10.56 -38.74 41.66
N LYS A 134 11.06 -37.50 41.64
CA LYS A 134 10.59 -36.50 40.67
C LYS A 134 10.78 -36.98 39.23
N LEU A 135 11.90 -37.64 38.92
CA LEU A 135 12.18 -38.21 37.60
C LEU A 135 11.24 -39.38 37.26
N ILE A 136 11.00 -40.29 38.21
CA ILE A 136 10.05 -41.40 38.04
C ILE A 136 8.62 -40.86 37.84
N LEU A 137 8.19 -39.87 38.63
CA LEU A 137 6.89 -39.21 38.49
C LEU A 137 6.74 -38.54 37.12
N LYS A 138 7.76 -37.78 36.70
CA LYS A 138 7.78 -37.12 35.40
C LYS A 138 7.68 -38.11 34.25
N SER A 139 8.48 -39.18 34.27
CA SER A 139 8.50 -40.18 33.20
C SER A 139 7.21 -40.99 33.14
N THR A 140 6.64 -41.37 34.28
CA THR A 140 5.36 -42.10 34.34
C THR A 140 4.19 -41.27 33.82
N LEU A 141 4.06 -40.01 34.25
CA LEU A 141 3.00 -39.12 33.77
C LEU A 141 3.13 -38.83 32.27
N LEU A 142 4.32 -38.49 31.78
CA LEU A 142 4.54 -38.20 30.35
C LEU A 142 4.35 -39.42 29.46
N SER A 143 4.57 -40.64 29.97
CA SER A 143 4.33 -41.88 29.21
C SER A 143 2.84 -42.18 28.97
N GLN A 144 1.95 -41.65 29.81
CA GLN A 144 0.50 -41.88 29.77
C GLN A 144 -0.29 -40.63 29.33
N LEU A 145 0.34 -39.75 28.56
CA LEU A 145 -0.21 -38.43 28.23
C LEU A 145 -1.51 -38.53 27.40
N HIS A 146 -2.60 -37.99 27.95
CA HIS A 146 -3.92 -37.96 27.32
C HIS A 146 -4.06 -36.77 26.37
N LEU A 147 -4.71 -36.88 25.20
CA LEU A 147 -4.79 -35.79 24.21
C LEU A 147 -5.51 -34.53 24.75
N ASP A 148 -6.57 -34.71 25.54
CA ASP A 148 -7.41 -33.61 26.05
C ASP A 148 -6.75 -32.75 27.15
N TYR A 149 -5.57 -33.11 27.64
CA TYR A 149 -4.92 -32.38 28.73
C TYR A 149 -4.63 -30.92 28.37
N GLN A 150 -4.29 -30.65 27.11
CA GLN A 150 -3.92 -29.30 26.66
C GLN A 150 -5.08 -28.33 26.83
N LEU A 151 -6.31 -28.76 26.51
CA LEU A 151 -7.50 -27.90 26.58
C LEU A 151 -7.81 -27.50 28.03
N VAL A 152 -7.76 -28.46 28.97
CA VAL A 152 -8.05 -28.20 30.38
C VAL A 152 -6.99 -27.30 31.00
N VAL A 153 -5.72 -27.52 30.67
CA VAL A 153 -4.60 -26.69 31.13
C VAL A 153 -4.71 -25.28 30.53
N THR A 154 -4.97 -25.16 29.23
CA THR A 154 -5.20 -23.87 28.57
C THR A 154 -6.34 -23.11 29.23
N ASN A 155 -7.49 -23.75 29.49
CA ASN A 155 -8.62 -23.11 30.16
C ASN A 155 -8.29 -22.63 31.57
N PHE A 156 -7.50 -23.40 32.34
CA PHE A 156 -7.07 -23.01 33.69
C PHE A 156 -6.19 -21.75 33.67
N TYR A 157 -5.15 -21.75 32.82
CA TYR A 157 -4.24 -20.62 32.71
C TYR A 157 -4.87 -19.41 32.00
N GLU A 158 -5.80 -19.62 31.06
CA GLU A 158 -6.49 -18.53 30.37
C GLU A 158 -7.44 -17.80 31.31
N ALA A 159 -8.16 -18.55 32.16
CA ALA A 159 -9.00 -17.97 33.19
C ALA A 159 -8.19 -17.19 34.23
N ALA A 160 -6.98 -17.65 34.57
CA ALA A 160 -6.07 -16.94 35.47
C ALA A 160 -5.51 -15.65 34.83
N LEU A 161 -5.10 -15.70 33.55
CA LEU A 161 -4.57 -14.53 32.85
C LEU A 161 -5.65 -13.45 32.68
N LYS A 162 -6.89 -13.84 32.35
CA LYS A 162 -8.04 -12.91 32.29
C LYS A 162 -8.42 -12.31 33.65
N MET A 163 -7.98 -12.90 34.77
CA MET A 163 -8.18 -12.33 36.11
C MET A 163 -7.13 -11.29 36.49
N GLU A 164 -5.93 -11.35 35.90
CA GLU A 164 -4.92 -10.30 36.07
C GLU A 164 -5.12 -9.14 35.09
N ASP A 165 -5.77 -9.37 33.95
CA ASP A 165 -6.09 -8.32 33.00
C ASP A 165 -7.26 -7.45 33.47
N VAL A 166 -6.94 -6.24 33.93
CA VAL A 166 -7.89 -5.25 34.45
C VAL A 166 -8.93 -4.83 33.41
N ASP A 167 -8.57 -4.84 32.11
CA ASP A 167 -9.47 -4.40 31.02
C ASP A 167 -10.56 -5.43 30.68
N VAL A 168 -10.37 -6.69 31.09
CA VAL A 168 -11.32 -7.78 30.85
C VAL A 168 -12.35 -7.92 31.98
N ILE A 169 -12.04 -7.40 33.17
CA ILE A 169 -12.93 -7.43 34.34
C ILE A 169 -14.03 -6.38 34.15
N LYS A 170 -15.04 -6.72 33.35
CA LYS A 170 -16.32 -6.01 33.36
C LYS A 170 -17.00 -6.31 34.70
N ASP A 171 -17.13 -5.30 35.55
CA ASP A 171 -17.96 -5.25 36.77
C ASP A 171 -17.38 -5.83 38.08
N GLY A 172 -16.07 -6.07 38.19
CA GLY A 172 -15.44 -6.46 39.47
C GLY A 172 -15.86 -7.85 39.98
N VAL A 173 -16.39 -8.70 39.09
CA VAL A 173 -16.84 -10.06 39.37
C VAL A 173 -15.80 -11.07 38.86
N CYS A 174 -15.49 -12.07 39.70
CA CYS A 174 -14.55 -13.14 39.40
C CYS A 174 -15.11 -14.05 38.29
N ILE A 175 -14.41 -14.16 37.16
CA ILE A 175 -14.85 -14.92 35.97
C ILE A 175 -15.12 -16.41 36.27
N ILE A 176 -14.40 -16.98 37.26
CA ILE A 176 -14.46 -18.42 37.60
C ILE A 176 -15.59 -18.74 38.60
N CYS A 177 -15.82 -17.89 39.60
CA CYS A 177 -16.81 -18.16 40.67
C CYS A 177 -18.02 -17.22 40.68
N SER A 178 -18.03 -16.20 39.81
CA SER A 178 -19.08 -15.18 39.71
C SER A 178 -19.35 -14.41 41.03
N GLN A 179 -18.37 -14.35 41.94
CA GLN A 179 -18.42 -13.56 43.17
C GLN A 179 -17.62 -12.25 43.02
N GLU A 180 -17.92 -11.23 43.83
CA GLU A 180 -17.13 -9.99 43.88
C GLU A 180 -15.65 -10.27 44.17
N SER A 181 -14.75 -9.54 43.49
CA SER A 181 -13.30 -9.75 43.50
C SER A 181 -12.67 -9.83 44.90
N LEU A 182 -13.23 -9.12 45.88
CA LEU A 182 -12.78 -9.09 47.28
C LEU A 182 -13.03 -10.40 48.05
N HIS A 183 -13.97 -11.24 47.61
CA HIS A 183 -14.32 -12.50 48.27
C HIS A 183 -13.87 -13.74 47.47
N CYS A 184 -13.17 -13.54 46.36
CA CYS A 184 -12.76 -14.62 45.47
C CYS A 184 -11.43 -15.26 45.91
N ASN A 185 -11.44 -16.55 46.28
CA ASN A 185 -10.22 -17.31 46.60
C ASN A 185 -9.54 -17.93 45.36
N CYS A 186 -10.00 -17.66 44.14
CA CYS A 186 -9.47 -18.29 42.92
C CYS A 186 -8.00 -17.97 42.66
N MET A 187 -7.54 -16.76 42.97
CA MET A 187 -6.12 -16.40 42.83
C MET A 187 -5.22 -17.19 43.80
N HIS A 188 -5.69 -17.41 45.03
CA HIS A 188 -4.98 -18.25 46.00
C HIS A 188 -4.93 -19.72 45.55
N LEU A 189 -6.02 -20.24 44.98
CA LEU A 189 -6.05 -21.60 44.40
C LEU A 189 -5.07 -21.73 43.22
N PHE A 190 -4.94 -20.69 42.39
CA PHE A 190 -3.97 -20.64 41.30
C PHE A 190 -2.52 -20.69 41.81
N GLN A 191 -2.17 -19.83 42.77
CA GLN A 191 -0.84 -19.81 43.40
C GLN A 191 -0.52 -21.14 44.10
N GLU A 192 -1.49 -21.72 44.80
CA GLU A 192 -1.32 -23.02 45.46
C GLU A 192 -1.05 -24.15 44.45
N THR A 193 -1.71 -24.12 43.29
CA THR A 193 -1.51 -25.10 42.21
C THR A 193 -0.10 -24.98 41.63
N ASN A 194 0.34 -23.77 41.29
CA ASN A 194 1.67 -23.54 40.74
C ASN A 194 2.77 -23.91 41.74
N ARG A 195 2.57 -23.61 43.03
CA ARG A 195 3.47 -24.06 44.11
C ARG A 195 3.59 -25.59 44.16
N LYS A 196 2.47 -26.31 44.11
CA LYS A 196 2.46 -27.77 44.14
C LYS A 196 3.15 -28.36 42.91
N LEU A 197 2.93 -27.79 41.73
CA LEU A 197 3.59 -28.20 40.49
C LEU A 197 5.10 -27.94 40.49
N GLY A 198 5.54 -26.80 41.05
CA GLY A 198 6.96 -26.47 41.23
C GLY A 198 7.65 -27.47 42.16
N GLN A 199 7.07 -27.76 43.32
CA GLN A 199 7.63 -28.74 44.27
C GLN A 199 7.78 -30.16 43.70
N MET A 200 6.93 -30.54 42.75
CA MET A 200 7.01 -31.82 42.04
C MET A 200 7.90 -31.78 40.77
N ALA A 201 8.48 -30.62 40.44
CA ALA A 201 9.23 -30.37 39.19
C ALA A 201 8.44 -30.71 37.90
N LEU A 202 7.11 -30.52 37.93
CA LEU A 202 6.18 -30.83 36.83
C LEU A 202 5.69 -29.59 36.07
N LEU A 203 6.04 -28.38 36.53
CA LEU A 203 5.62 -27.12 35.91
C LEU A 203 6.07 -27.02 34.44
N GLU A 204 7.38 -27.06 34.18
CA GLU A 204 7.91 -26.93 32.82
C GLU A 204 7.50 -28.09 31.88
N PRO A 205 7.59 -29.38 32.28
CA PRO A 205 7.28 -30.49 31.37
C PRO A 205 5.80 -30.61 31.00
N LEU A 206 4.88 -30.22 31.89
CA LEU A 206 3.45 -30.38 31.67
C LEU A 206 2.80 -29.09 31.14
N VAL A 207 3.21 -27.92 31.65
CA VAL A 207 2.54 -26.64 31.42
C VAL A 207 3.30 -25.73 30.45
N GLY A 208 4.63 -25.83 30.35
CA GLY A 208 5.46 -24.86 29.62
C GLY A 208 5.04 -24.62 28.17
N GLN A 209 4.77 -25.69 27.41
CA GLN A 209 4.32 -25.57 26.01
C GLN A 209 2.92 -24.95 25.89
N THR A 210 1.98 -25.34 26.74
CA THR A 210 0.61 -24.81 26.73
C THR A 210 0.58 -23.34 27.14
N LEU A 211 1.40 -22.96 28.11
CA LEU A 211 1.57 -21.59 28.58
C LEU A 211 2.12 -20.70 27.46
N THR A 212 3.17 -21.16 26.78
CA THR A 212 3.80 -20.42 25.69
C THR A 212 2.81 -20.18 24.54
N ASN A 213 2.05 -21.21 24.14
CA ASN A 213 1.03 -21.08 23.10
C ASN A 213 -0.11 -20.13 23.51
N LEU A 214 -0.53 -20.19 24.77
CA LEU A 214 -1.56 -19.32 25.33
C LEU A 214 -1.10 -17.86 25.34
N ILE A 215 0.13 -17.59 25.81
CA ILE A 215 0.71 -16.24 25.82
C ILE A 215 0.81 -15.70 24.39
N TYR A 216 1.29 -16.51 23.44
CA TYR A 216 1.36 -16.09 22.03
C TYR A 216 -0.03 -15.79 21.45
N GLY A 217 -1.03 -16.63 21.74
CA GLY A 217 -2.42 -16.38 21.33
C GLY A 217 -3.02 -15.14 21.99
N TYR A 218 -2.72 -14.92 23.27
CA TYR A 218 -3.21 -13.78 24.05
C TYR A 218 -2.63 -12.46 23.55
N ILE A 219 -1.30 -12.41 23.35
CA ILE A 219 -0.60 -11.26 22.76
C ILE A 219 -1.20 -10.96 21.39
N HIS A 220 -1.35 -11.98 20.53
CA HIS A 220 -1.92 -11.78 19.20
C HIS A 220 -3.35 -11.23 19.26
N GLY A 221 -4.20 -11.78 20.13
CA GLY A 221 -5.59 -11.33 20.31
C GLY A 221 -5.69 -9.92 20.89
N HIS A 222 -4.82 -9.56 21.84
CA HIS A 222 -4.77 -8.21 22.42
C HIS A 222 -4.31 -7.17 21.40
N ILE A 223 -3.26 -7.47 20.61
CA ILE A 223 -2.83 -6.60 19.51
C ILE A 223 -3.97 -6.46 18.50
N GLN A 224 -4.65 -7.54 18.12
CA GLN A 224 -5.74 -7.45 17.15
C GLN A 224 -6.93 -6.62 17.65
N LYS A 225 -7.23 -6.64 18.96
CA LYS A 225 -8.30 -5.81 19.53
C LYS A 225 -7.93 -4.33 19.61
N THR A 226 -6.70 -4.04 20.03
CA THR A 226 -6.22 -2.67 20.27
C THR A 226 -5.83 -1.95 18.99
N CYS A 227 -5.27 -2.68 18.02
CA CYS A 227 -4.64 -2.09 16.85
C CYS A 227 -5.54 -2.13 15.60
N LYS A 228 -6.69 -2.79 15.63
CA LYS A 228 -7.55 -2.93 14.44
C LYS A 228 -8.20 -1.59 14.11
N ASP A 229 -7.95 -1.11 12.89
CA ASP A 229 -8.56 0.06 12.25
C ASP A 229 -8.31 1.41 12.95
N SER A 230 -7.29 1.48 13.82
CA SER A 230 -6.82 2.72 14.45
C SER A 230 -5.35 3.00 14.10
N PHE A 231 -5.08 4.12 13.43
CA PHE A 231 -3.75 4.49 12.96
C PHE A 231 -3.22 5.83 13.50
N ASP A 232 -4.06 6.58 14.21
CA ASP A 232 -3.79 7.96 14.66
C ASP A 232 -2.86 8.06 15.88
N SER A 233 -2.52 6.94 16.51
CA SER A 233 -1.71 6.90 17.73
C SER A 233 -0.65 5.81 17.68
N SER A 234 0.47 6.05 18.36
CA SER A 234 1.51 5.04 18.55
C SER A 234 1.13 4.04 19.64
N PHE A 235 1.21 2.75 19.33
CA PHE A 235 0.77 1.67 20.22
C PHE A 235 1.92 0.88 20.82
N ILE A 236 3.14 0.98 20.29
CA ILE A 236 4.30 0.20 20.75
C ILE A 236 4.59 0.43 22.24
N ASN A 237 4.65 1.68 22.70
CA ASN A 237 4.96 1.98 24.10
C ASN A 237 3.87 1.48 25.06
N ILE A 238 2.61 1.47 24.61
CA ILE A 238 1.48 0.97 25.40
C ILE A 238 1.55 -0.55 25.49
N LEU A 239 1.85 -1.23 24.37
CA LEU A 239 1.97 -2.67 24.30
C LEU A 239 3.20 -3.19 25.09
N GLU A 240 4.32 -2.46 25.09
CA GLU A 240 5.48 -2.81 25.92
C GLU A 240 5.17 -2.71 27.41
N LYS A 241 4.53 -1.62 27.85
CA LYS A 241 4.09 -1.48 29.24
C LYS A 241 3.09 -2.55 29.64
N TRP A 242 2.09 -2.81 28.79
CA TRP A 242 1.12 -3.88 29.00
C TRP A 242 1.77 -5.26 29.12
N LEU A 243 2.76 -5.56 28.27
CA LEU A 243 3.50 -6.82 28.34
C LEU A 243 4.26 -6.93 29.66
N GLN A 244 4.87 -5.84 30.14
CA GLN A 244 5.60 -5.80 31.41
C GLN A 244 4.68 -5.92 32.63
N ASP A 245 3.59 -5.15 32.65
CA ASP A 245 2.72 -5.02 33.81
C ASP A 245 1.79 -6.23 33.99
N ILE A 246 1.35 -6.87 32.89
CA ILE A 246 0.40 -7.99 32.94
C ILE A 246 1.12 -9.31 32.66
N VAL A 247 1.69 -9.50 31.47
CA VAL A 247 2.20 -10.82 31.05
C VAL A 247 3.47 -11.23 31.81
N LEU A 248 4.43 -10.32 31.98
CA LEU A 248 5.65 -10.62 32.73
C LEU A 248 5.40 -10.69 34.24
N HIS A 249 4.52 -9.84 34.77
CA HIS A 249 4.08 -9.96 36.17
C HIS A 249 3.43 -11.31 36.44
N TRP A 250 2.50 -11.74 35.58
CA TRP A 250 1.85 -13.04 35.66
C TRP A 250 2.84 -14.20 35.56
N LEU A 251 3.77 -14.13 34.60
CA LEU A 251 4.83 -15.13 34.45
C LEU A 251 5.71 -15.23 35.70
N ASN A 252 6.09 -14.08 36.26
CA ASN A 252 6.82 -14.05 37.52
C ASN A 252 6.00 -14.70 38.63
N ASN A 253 4.69 -14.45 38.73
CA ASN A 253 3.81 -15.07 39.73
C ASN A 253 3.73 -16.61 39.60
N ILE A 254 3.89 -17.16 38.40
CA ILE A 254 3.89 -18.61 38.16
C ILE A 254 5.22 -19.25 38.58
N TYR A 255 6.34 -18.63 38.19
CA TYR A 255 7.69 -19.18 38.40
C TYR A 255 8.37 -18.71 39.71
N PHE A 256 7.75 -17.81 40.49
CA PHE A 256 8.32 -17.25 41.73
C PHE A 256 8.75 -18.29 42.77
N HIS A 257 8.21 -19.51 42.69
CA HIS A 257 8.39 -20.52 43.73
C HIS A 257 9.74 -21.26 43.67
N ASP A 258 10.43 -21.21 42.52
CA ASP A 258 11.73 -21.83 42.30
C ASP A 258 12.77 -20.70 42.11
N CYS A 259 13.21 -20.08 43.21
CA CYS A 259 14.26 -19.04 43.21
C CYS A 259 15.66 -19.64 43.01
N ASP A 260 15.92 -20.28 41.87
CA ASP A 260 17.27 -20.57 41.41
C ASP A 260 17.76 -19.48 40.45
N SER A 261 19.03 -19.09 40.58
CA SER A 261 19.67 -18.09 39.71
C SER A 261 19.60 -18.46 38.21
N LEU A 262 19.59 -19.76 37.91
CA LEU A 262 19.44 -20.32 36.56
C LEU A 262 18.07 -20.04 35.94
N ILE A 263 17.01 -20.01 36.75
CA ILE A 263 15.65 -19.76 36.30
C ILE A 263 15.49 -18.27 35.97
N GLN A 264 16.13 -17.37 36.73
CA GLN A 264 16.11 -15.94 36.44
C GLN A 264 16.77 -15.61 35.08
N GLU A 265 17.87 -16.26 34.73
CA GLU A 265 18.49 -16.10 33.40
C GLU A 265 17.58 -16.60 32.28
N SER A 266 16.89 -17.71 32.51
CA SER A 266 15.91 -18.26 31.55
C SER A 266 14.68 -17.37 31.39
N LEU A 267 14.20 -16.73 32.47
CA LEU A 267 13.09 -15.77 32.45
C LEU A 267 13.47 -14.50 31.68
N ASN A 268 14.68 -13.97 31.89
CA ASN A 268 15.19 -12.83 31.12
C ASN A 268 15.34 -13.17 29.62
N ALA A 269 15.71 -14.41 29.29
CA ALA A 269 15.76 -14.87 27.90
C ALA A 269 14.35 -15.02 27.29
N LEU A 270 13.37 -15.48 28.08
CA LEU A 270 11.96 -15.55 27.67
C LEU A 270 11.36 -14.16 27.48
N GLU A 271 11.64 -13.21 28.36
CA GLU A 271 11.23 -11.80 28.22
C GLU A 271 11.68 -11.23 26.87
N LYS A 272 12.96 -11.38 26.51
CA LYS A 272 13.48 -10.93 25.22
C LYS A 272 12.79 -11.61 24.04
N LYS A 273 12.47 -12.91 24.16
CA LYS A 273 11.71 -13.66 23.13
C LYS A 273 10.28 -13.14 23.00
N LEU A 274 9.61 -12.84 24.11
CA LEU A 274 8.24 -12.30 24.11
C LEU A 274 8.20 -10.90 23.51
N ILE A 275 9.17 -10.04 23.84
CA ILE A 275 9.30 -8.71 23.22
C ILE A 275 9.52 -8.85 21.71
N ASN A 276 10.43 -9.72 21.27
CA ASN A 276 10.62 -9.97 19.84
C ASN A 276 9.35 -10.53 19.17
N PHE A 277 8.62 -11.41 19.85
CA PHE A 277 7.35 -11.95 19.36
C PHE A 277 6.26 -10.87 19.25
N LEU A 278 6.19 -9.94 20.21
CA LEU A 278 5.32 -8.78 20.18
C LEU A 278 5.61 -7.93 18.93
N TYR A 279 6.87 -7.58 18.71
CA TYR A 279 7.32 -6.82 17.54
C TYR A 279 7.00 -7.54 16.22
N ASN A 280 7.24 -8.84 16.13
CA ASN A 280 6.95 -9.65 14.94
C ASN A 280 5.44 -9.73 14.66
N SER A 281 4.64 -9.96 15.71
CA SER A 281 3.17 -10.05 15.60
C SER A 281 2.54 -8.71 15.22
N TYR A 282 2.96 -7.63 15.86
CA TYR A 282 2.52 -6.27 15.55
C TYR A 282 2.86 -5.90 14.11
N THR A 283 4.10 -6.15 13.69
CA THR A 283 4.56 -5.88 12.32
C THR A 283 3.75 -6.66 11.29
N LYS A 284 3.44 -7.93 11.54
CA LYS A 284 2.60 -8.73 10.63
C LYS A 284 1.19 -8.16 10.46
N ILE A 285 0.54 -7.75 11.56
CA ILE A 285 -0.79 -7.16 11.53
C ILE A 285 -0.77 -5.83 10.78
N ARG A 286 0.23 -4.99 11.04
CA ARG A 286 0.40 -3.70 10.34
C ARG A 286 0.73 -3.88 8.86
N ILE A 287 1.51 -4.89 8.48
CA ILE A 287 1.76 -5.22 7.07
C ILE A 287 0.43 -5.58 6.36
N ASP A 288 -0.45 -6.32 7.01
CA ASP A 288 -1.76 -6.68 6.43
C ASP A 288 -2.68 -5.47 6.24
N GLN A 289 -2.52 -4.44 7.08
CA GLN A 289 -3.27 -3.17 7.02
C GLN A 289 -2.52 -2.07 6.25
N LEU A 290 -1.30 -2.31 5.77
CA LEU A 290 -0.41 -1.29 5.23
C LEU A 290 -1.02 -0.52 4.05
N PHE A 291 -1.83 -1.19 3.24
CA PHE A 291 -2.55 -0.54 2.14
C PHE A 291 -3.52 0.54 2.64
N ASN A 292 -4.27 0.26 3.71
CA ASN A 292 -5.20 1.24 4.30
C ASN A 292 -4.43 2.37 4.99
N ILE A 293 -3.34 2.03 5.69
CA ILE A 293 -2.41 3.02 6.30
C ILE A 293 -1.91 4.02 5.25
N ILE A 294 -1.55 3.55 4.05
CA ILE A 294 -1.08 4.42 2.97
C ILE A 294 -2.18 5.36 2.46
N ILE A 295 -3.43 4.90 2.37
CA ILE A 295 -4.55 5.71 1.86
C ILE A 295 -4.97 6.79 2.89
N GLU A 296 -4.93 6.48 4.18
CA GLU A 296 -5.30 7.39 5.26
C GLU A 296 -4.14 8.33 5.68
N TYR A 297 -3.04 8.34 4.93
CA TYR A 297 -1.97 9.33 5.09
C TYR A 297 -2.54 10.73 4.76
N PRO A 298 -2.34 11.76 5.61
CA PRO A 298 -1.30 11.91 6.64
C PRO A 298 -1.69 11.55 8.08
N GLU A 299 -2.95 11.21 8.36
CA GLU A 299 -3.44 10.92 9.73
C GLU A 299 -2.75 9.67 10.33
N SER A 300 -2.42 8.71 9.46
CA SER A 300 -1.76 7.44 9.79
C SER A 300 -0.24 7.51 10.08
N LEU A 301 0.35 8.70 10.16
CA LEU A 301 1.80 8.89 10.37
C LEU A 301 2.35 8.15 11.61
N PRO A 302 1.70 8.16 12.79
CA PRO A 302 2.21 7.44 13.97
C PRO A 302 2.33 5.93 13.75
N ALA A 303 1.40 5.33 13.00
CA ALA A 303 1.47 3.91 12.66
C ALA A 303 2.67 3.56 11.75
N LEU A 304 3.07 4.49 10.87
CA LEU A 304 4.25 4.34 10.02
C LEU A 304 5.55 4.48 10.82
N GLU A 305 5.61 5.41 11.79
CA GLU A 305 6.75 5.56 12.69
C GLU A 305 6.95 4.31 13.56
N ASP A 306 5.87 3.76 14.09
CA ASP A 306 5.88 2.50 14.83
C ASP A 306 6.45 1.37 13.97
N LEU A 307 5.99 1.23 12.73
CA LEU A 307 6.46 0.21 11.82
C LEU A 307 7.93 0.41 11.42
N ARG A 308 8.39 1.67 11.29
CA ARG A 308 9.80 2.01 11.10
C ARG A 308 10.67 1.54 12.26
N LEU A 309 10.20 1.60 13.51
CA LEU A 309 10.93 1.09 14.67
C LEU A 309 10.97 -0.44 14.70
N CYS A 310 9.91 -1.11 14.21
CA CYS A 310 9.78 -2.56 14.25
C CYS A 310 10.53 -3.28 13.12
N LEU A 311 10.59 -2.68 11.93
CA LEU A 311 11.20 -3.31 10.75
C LEU A 311 12.69 -3.65 10.88
N PRO A 312 13.56 -2.81 11.49
CA PRO A 312 14.95 -3.18 11.71
C PRO A 312 15.12 -4.33 12.70
N ARG A 313 14.15 -4.53 13.60
CA ARG A 313 14.14 -5.60 14.60
C ARG A 313 13.56 -6.90 14.06
N THR A 314 12.98 -6.89 12.87
CA THR A 314 12.27 -8.03 12.29
C THR A 314 12.73 -8.32 10.86
N ASP A 315 12.91 -9.59 10.50
CA ASP A 315 13.32 -9.98 9.13
C ASP A 315 12.14 -9.98 8.12
N LEU A 316 11.16 -9.09 8.30
CA LEU A 316 9.87 -9.11 7.59
C LEU A 316 9.79 -8.20 6.35
N LYS A 317 10.86 -7.47 6.02
CA LYS A 317 10.94 -6.62 4.81
C LYS A 317 10.48 -7.32 3.51
N PRO A 318 10.95 -8.54 3.16
CA PRO A 318 10.53 -9.19 1.91
C PRO A 318 9.05 -9.63 1.93
N VAL A 319 8.51 -9.94 3.11
CA VAL A 319 7.09 -10.27 3.27
C VAL A 319 6.24 -9.01 3.05
N LEU A 320 6.69 -7.87 3.56
CA LEU A 320 6.06 -6.57 3.35
C LEU A 320 5.98 -6.24 1.86
N THR A 321 7.10 -6.29 1.13
CA THR A 321 7.13 -5.98 -0.31
C THR A 321 6.16 -6.84 -1.11
N LYS A 322 6.17 -8.16 -0.88
CA LYS A 322 5.28 -9.09 -1.61
C LYS A 322 3.81 -8.88 -1.28
N LYS A 323 3.46 -8.70 0.00
CA LYS A 323 2.08 -8.46 0.41
C LYS A 323 1.56 -7.12 -0.11
N LEU A 324 2.39 -6.08 -0.04
CA LEU A 324 2.03 -4.76 -0.54
C LEU A 324 1.85 -4.74 -2.05
N GLN A 325 2.77 -5.32 -2.82
CA GLN A 325 2.62 -5.45 -4.29
C GLN A 325 1.31 -6.17 -4.65
N LYS A 326 1.02 -7.31 -3.99
CA LYS A 326 -0.23 -8.05 -4.21
C LYS A 326 -1.47 -7.23 -3.84
N ALA A 327 -1.42 -6.45 -2.76
CA ALA A 327 -2.53 -5.58 -2.37
C ALA A 327 -2.76 -4.47 -3.41
N MET A 328 -1.69 -3.87 -3.94
CA MET A 328 -1.75 -2.84 -4.99
C MET A 328 -2.32 -3.41 -6.30
N GLU A 329 -1.86 -4.57 -6.74
CA GLU A 329 -2.37 -5.24 -7.96
C GLU A 329 -3.85 -5.60 -7.86
N THR A 330 -4.31 -6.04 -6.69
CA THR A 330 -5.70 -6.50 -6.50
C THR A 330 -6.70 -5.37 -6.27
N ARG A 331 -6.28 -4.26 -5.65
CA ARG A 331 -7.20 -3.18 -5.22
C ARG A 331 -7.07 -1.87 -5.99
N LEU A 332 -5.92 -1.58 -6.59
CA LEU A 332 -5.63 -0.29 -7.22
C LEU A 332 -5.32 -0.41 -8.72
N LEU A 333 -4.48 -1.37 -9.10
CA LEU A 333 -3.94 -1.50 -10.47
C LEU A 333 -4.89 -2.30 -11.38
N HIS A 334 -6.17 -1.95 -11.38
CA HIS A 334 -7.16 -2.54 -12.28
C HIS A 334 -7.87 -1.47 -13.13
N PRO A 335 -8.33 -1.80 -14.35
CA PRO A 335 -8.90 -0.83 -15.29
C PRO A 335 -10.13 -0.04 -14.77
N GLY A 336 -10.80 -0.56 -13.73
CA GLY A 336 -11.94 0.12 -13.11
C GLY A 336 -11.60 1.34 -12.24
N VAL A 337 -10.33 1.60 -11.93
CA VAL A 337 -9.92 2.81 -11.16
C VAL A 337 -9.56 3.95 -12.10
N SER A 338 -10.03 5.15 -11.77
CA SER A 338 -9.66 6.36 -12.50
C SER A 338 -8.17 6.65 -12.39
N THR A 339 -7.56 7.20 -13.44
CA THR A 339 -6.14 7.60 -13.44
C THR A 339 -5.77 8.61 -12.34
N PRO A 340 -6.58 9.65 -12.01
CA PRO A 340 -6.22 10.56 -10.92
C PRO A 340 -6.18 9.87 -9.55
N ASP A 341 -7.10 8.94 -9.26
CA ASP A 341 -7.09 8.21 -7.97
C ASP A 341 -5.86 7.30 -7.83
N VAL A 342 -5.39 6.72 -8.94
CA VAL A 342 -4.14 5.94 -8.94
C VAL A 342 -2.94 6.84 -8.65
N LEU A 343 -2.93 8.08 -9.17
CA LEU A 343 -1.84 9.04 -8.95
C LEU A 343 -1.84 9.56 -7.51
N THR A 344 -3.00 9.88 -6.92
CA THR A 344 -3.09 10.31 -5.51
C THR A 344 -2.63 9.20 -4.57
N ALA A 345 -3.07 7.96 -4.80
CA ALA A 345 -2.61 6.80 -4.05
C ALA A 345 -1.09 6.56 -4.22
N TYR A 346 -0.54 6.81 -5.42
CA TYR A 346 0.90 6.71 -5.67
C TYR A 346 1.70 7.78 -4.90
N VAL A 347 1.20 9.02 -4.85
CA VAL A 347 1.82 10.11 -4.08
C VAL A 347 1.80 9.80 -2.58
N ALA A 348 0.64 9.35 -2.06
CA ALA A 348 0.50 8.92 -0.67
C ALA A 348 1.42 7.72 -0.36
N ALA A 349 1.58 6.78 -1.29
CA ALA A 349 2.50 5.65 -1.17
C ALA A 349 3.96 6.11 -1.11
N ILE A 350 4.38 7.06 -1.96
CA ILE A 350 5.75 7.59 -1.92
C ILE A 350 6.01 8.27 -0.57
N ARG A 351 5.10 9.13 -0.11
CA ARG A 351 5.24 9.83 1.17
C ARG A 351 5.32 8.85 2.33
N SER A 352 4.41 7.88 2.38
CA SER A 352 4.36 6.86 3.44
C SER A 352 5.61 5.97 3.46
N LEU A 353 6.05 5.49 2.29
CA LEU A 353 7.23 4.63 2.17
C LEU A 353 8.54 5.39 2.45
N ARG A 354 8.60 6.70 2.20
CA ARG A 354 9.73 7.56 2.57
C ARG A 354 9.89 7.69 4.08
N VAL A 355 8.78 7.76 4.83
CA VAL A 355 8.82 7.74 6.30
C VAL A 355 9.34 6.40 6.80
N LEU A 356 8.88 5.30 6.20
CA LEU A 356 9.21 3.93 6.60
C LEU A 356 10.68 3.56 6.30
N ASP A 357 11.18 3.90 5.11
CA ASP A 357 12.55 3.62 4.69
C ASP A 357 13.21 4.86 4.05
N PRO A 358 14.03 5.61 4.81
CA PRO A 358 14.73 6.78 4.27
C PRO A 358 15.80 6.42 3.24
N THR A 359 16.17 5.15 3.08
CA THR A 359 17.10 4.71 2.02
C THR A 359 16.42 4.64 0.64
N GLY A 360 15.08 4.59 0.60
CA GLY A 360 14.28 4.55 -0.62
C GLY A 360 14.44 3.27 -1.47
N LEU A 361 15.08 2.24 -0.92
CA LEU A 361 15.22 0.94 -1.58
C LEU A 361 13.89 0.19 -1.62
N LEU A 362 13.13 0.23 -0.52
CA LEU A 362 11.80 -0.37 -0.48
C LEU A 362 10.88 0.27 -1.53
N LEU A 363 10.93 1.60 -1.65
CA LEU A 363 10.13 2.37 -2.58
C LEU A 363 10.33 1.85 -4.02
N GLU A 364 11.58 1.74 -4.47
CA GLU A 364 11.89 1.29 -5.83
C GLU A 364 11.33 -0.10 -6.14
N THR A 365 11.40 -1.04 -5.19
CA THR A 365 10.88 -2.40 -5.39
C THR A 365 9.35 -2.43 -5.41
N VAL A 366 8.69 -1.67 -4.53
CA VAL A 366 7.22 -1.64 -4.43
C VAL A 366 6.59 -0.92 -5.61
N THR A 367 7.24 0.11 -6.17
CA THR A 367 6.66 0.92 -7.26
C THR A 367 6.87 0.35 -8.67
N GLN A 368 7.61 -0.75 -8.83
CA GLN A 368 7.77 -1.39 -10.16
C GLN A 368 6.43 -1.69 -10.86
N PRO A 369 5.42 -2.29 -10.20
CA PRO A 369 4.13 -2.56 -10.82
C PRO A 369 3.37 -1.26 -11.18
N PHE A 370 3.48 -0.22 -10.35
CA PHE A 370 2.93 1.11 -10.65
C PHE A 370 3.52 1.68 -11.94
N HIS A 371 4.84 1.60 -12.11
CA HIS A 371 5.53 2.14 -13.29
C HIS A 371 5.11 1.41 -14.56
N GLN A 372 4.94 0.09 -14.51
CA GLN A 372 4.45 -0.69 -15.65
C GLN A 372 3.00 -0.36 -15.98
N TYR A 373 2.14 -0.21 -14.96
CA TYR A 373 0.73 0.10 -15.14
C TYR A 373 0.52 1.52 -15.70
N LEU A 374 1.20 2.53 -15.13
CA LEU A 374 1.10 3.91 -15.60
C LEU A 374 1.61 4.07 -17.05
N ARG A 375 2.72 3.39 -17.43
CA ARG A 375 3.19 3.39 -18.83
C ARG A 375 2.20 2.80 -19.82
N SER A 376 1.32 1.89 -19.38
CA SER A 376 0.34 1.26 -20.25
C SER A 376 -0.86 2.17 -20.57
N ARG A 377 -1.07 3.22 -19.77
CA ARG A 377 -2.20 4.14 -19.88
C ARG A 377 -1.76 5.44 -20.57
N GLU A 378 -2.36 5.75 -21.72
CA GLU A 378 -2.01 6.91 -22.54
C GLU A 378 -2.45 8.25 -21.92
N ASP A 379 -3.48 8.25 -21.07
CA ASP A 379 -4.07 9.43 -20.42
C ASP A 379 -3.29 9.93 -19.20
N THR A 380 -2.32 9.15 -18.73
CA THR A 380 -1.58 9.41 -17.49
C THR A 380 -0.79 10.70 -17.50
N VAL A 381 -0.04 11.00 -18.57
CA VAL A 381 0.77 12.21 -18.65
C VAL A 381 -0.12 13.45 -18.62
N ARG A 382 -1.23 13.42 -19.37
CA ARG A 382 -2.23 14.49 -19.35
C ARG A 382 -2.84 14.68 -17.96
N CYS A 383 -3.21 13.61 -17.27
CA CYS A 383 -3.72 13.69 -15.90
C CYS A 383 -2.68 14.26 -14.92
N VAL A 384 -1.40 13.88 -15.03
CA VAL A 384 -0.33 14.44 -14.18
C VAL A 384 -0.21 15.95 -14.41
N VAL A 385 -0.10 16.39 -15.66
CA VAL A 385 0.04 17.82 -15.98
C VAL A 385 -1.20 18.61 -15.57
N THR A 386 -2.39 18.04 -15.75
CA THR A 386 -3.66 18.65 -15.28
C THR A 386 -3.64 18.79 -13.75
N SER A 387 -3.23 17.75 -13.02
CA SER A 387 -3.13 17.77 -11.56
C SER A 387 -2.08 18.77 -11.03
N LEU A 388 -1.05 19.11 -11.81
CA LEU A 388 -0.05 20.13 -11.45
C LEU A 388 -0.56 21.56 -11.70
N THR A 389 -1.54 21.75 -12.58
CA THR A 389 -2.01 23.06 -13.07
C THR A 389 -3.42 23.45 -12.60
N GLU A 390 -4.18 22.51 -12.02
CA GLU A 390 -5.50 22.77 -11.44
C GLU A 390 -5.41 23.12 -9.93
N GLU A 391 -6.17 24.14 -9.52
CA GLU A 391 -6.31 24.53 -8.12
C GLU A 391 -7.27 23.56 -7.40
N GLY A 392 -6.70 22.60 -6.69
CA GLY A 392 -7.37 21.76 -5.69
C GLY A 392 -6.39 21.42 -4.56
N PRO A 393 -6.83 20.76 -3.47
CA PRO A 393 -5.94 20.19 -2.45
C PRO A 393 -5.19 18.98 -3.03
N ASN A 394 -4.50 19.19 -4.15
CA ASN A 394 -3.74 18.20 -4.85
C ASN A 394 -2.33 18.20 -4.26
N ASP A 395 -2.01 17.12 -3.57
CA ASP A 395 -0.72 16.85 -2.93
C ASP A 395 0.49 17.13 -3.83
N LEU A 396 0.33 16.98 -5.16
CA LEU A 396 1.37 17.22 -6.16
C LEU A 396 1.71 18.71 -6.36
N ALA A 397 0.70 19.59 -6.32
CA ALA A 397 0.91 21.03 -6.43
C ALA A 397 1.56 21.59 -5.15
N GLU A 398 1.26 21.00 -3.99
CA GLU A 398 1.97 21.33 -2.76
C GLU A 398 3.44 20.86 -2.77
N GLU A 399 3.76 19.72 -3.38
CA GLU A 399 5.15 19.25 -3.53
C GLU A 399 5.96 20.13 -4.50
N LEU A 400 5.31 20.70 -5.52
CA LEU A 400 5.90 21.74 -6.38
C LEU A 400 6.29 22.99 -5.57
N VAL A 401 5.50 23.37 -4.57
CA VAL A 401 5.69 24.60 -3.76
C VAL A 401 6.61 24.37 -2.56
N ARG A 402 6.58 23.19 -1.92
CA ARG A 402 7.32 22.90 -0.66
C ARG A 402 8.82 22.66 -0.86
N PHE A 403 9.25 22.24 -2.04
CA PHE A 403 10.65 21.93 -2.31
C PHE A 403 11.29 23.02 -3.19
N GLU A 404 11.98 23.95 -2.54
CA GLU A 404 13.02 24.78 -3.18
C GLU A 404 14.03 23.86 -3.87
N ALA A 405 14.31 24.16 -5.14
CA ALA A 405 15.08 23.36 -6.05
C ALA A 405 16.48 22.99 -5.50
N VAL A 406 16.79 21.69 -5.48
CA VAL A 406 18.16 21.30 -5.83
C VAL A 406 18.22 21.42 -7.36
N PRO A 407 19.02 22.34 -7.91
CA PRO A 407 19.09 22.52 -9.36
C PRO A 407 19.55 21.21 -10.00
N VAL A 408 18.70 20.61 -10.82
CA VAL A 408 19.09 19.54 -11.74
C VAL A 408 19.70 20.21 -12.96
N ASP A 409 20.83 20.89 -12.76
CA ASP A 409 21.71 21.26 -13.86
C ASP A 409 22.67 20.09 -14.06
N GLU A 410 22.54 19.37 -15.17
CA GLU A 410 23.48 18.32 -15.58
C GLU A 410 24.89 18.88 -15.89
N ASN A 411 25.10 20.20 -15.77
CA ASN A 411 26.35 20.90 -16.06
C ASN A 411 26.99 21.63 -14.86
N THR A 412 26.39 21.65 -13.66
CA THR A 412 27.11 22.07 -12.45
C THR A 412 27.92 20.89 -11.93
N THR A 413 29.23 20.98 -12.16
CA THR A 413 30.24 20.13 -11.54
C THR A 413 30.00 20.01 -10.04
N VAL A 414 29.62 18.82 -9.57
CA VAL A 414 30.10 18.01 -8.41
C VAL A 414 30.66 18.67 -7.13
N ASP A 415 30.67 19.99 -6.99
CA ASP A 415 31.40 20.72 -5.95
C ASP A 415 30.53 21.00 -4.70
N GLU A 416 29.22 20.72 -4.72
CA GLU A 416 28.39 20.73 -3.50
C GLU A 416 28.53 19.43 -2.67
N ASP A 417 29.16 18.38 -3.21
CA ASP A 417 29.30 17.09 -2.53
C ASP A 417 30.41 17.06 -1.45
N VAL A 418 31.26 18.10 -1.37
CA VAL A 418 32.44 18.11 -0.47
C VAL A 418 32.06 18.30 1.01
N GLU A 419 30.94 18.95 1.32
CA GLU A 419 30.52 19.18 2.71
C GLU A 419 29.83 17.96 3.36
N ASN A 420 29.51 16.94 2.57
CA ASN A 420 28.52 15.94 2.92
C ASN A 420 29.09 14.50 3.08
N TRP A 421 30.41 14.33 3.07
CA TRP A 421 31.07 13.04 3.25
C TRP A 421 30.78 12.36 4.61
N LYS A 422 30.44 13.13 5.65
CA LYS A 422 30.10 12.61 6.99
C LYS A 422 28.72 11.97 7.07
N SER A 423 27.80 12.35 6.19
CA SER A 423 26.42 11.84 6.12
C SER A 423 26.26 10.74 5.07
N TRP A 424 27.33 10.41 4.34
CA TRP A 424 27.33 9.32 3.37
C TRP A 424 27.38 7.97 4.08
N VAL A 425 26.36 7.14 3.85
CA VAL A 425 26.28 5.76 4.32
C VAL A 425 26.28 4.86 3.08
N PRO A 426 27.10 3.79 3.04
CA PRO A 426 27.10 2.87 1.91
C PRO A 426 25.74 2.16 1.77
N ASP A 427 25.42 1.78 0.54
CA ASP A 427 24.16 1.09 0.24
C ASP A 427 24.06 -0.26 1.00
N PRO A 428 22.88 -0.61 1.52
CA PRO A 428 22.65 -1.89 2.17
C PRO A 428 22.80 -3.06 1.18
N ILE A 429 23.03 -4.27 1.69
CA ILE A 429 23.30 -5.50 0.91
C ILE A 429 22.17 -5.82 -0.10
N ASP A 430 20.95 -5.37 0.19
CA ASP A 430 19.76 -5.58 -0.64
C ASP A 430 19.73 -4.67 -1.90
N ALA A 431 20.66 -3.72 -2.04
CA ALA A 431 20.71 -2.80 -3.18
C ALA A 431 21.17 -3.50 -4.45
N ILE A 432 20.44 -3.30 -5.54
CA ILE A 432 20.77 -3.87 -6.85
C ILE A 432 22.02 -3.15 -7.39
N PRO A 433 23.14 -3.87 -7.65
CA PRO A 433 24.44 -3.26 -7.96
C PRO A 433 24.53 -2.59 -9.34
N SER A 434 23.46 -2.64 -10.16
CA SER A 434 23.47 -2.09 -11.53
C SER A 434 23.03 -0.62 -11.63
N LYS A 435 22.67 0.04 -10.51
CA LYS A 435 22.26 1.45 -10.49
C LYS A 435 23.16 2.22 -9.53
N THR A 436 24.21 2.86 -10.04
CA THR A 436 25.11 3.72 -9.27
C THR A 436 24.33 4.89 -8.67
N SER A 437 24.22 4.91 -7.35
CA SER A 437 23.44 5.87 -6.57
C SER A 437 24.23 7.16 -6.34
N SER A 438 24.14 8.13 -7.27
CA SER A 438 24.17 9.52 -6.78
C SER A 438 22.95 9.69 -5.89
N ARG A 439 23.11 10.30 -4.73
CA ARG A 439 22.10 10.38 -3.66
C ARG A 439 20.71 10.62 -4.26
N ARG A 440 19.88 9.59 -4.14
CA ARG A 440 18.55 9.55 -4.72
C ARG A 440 17.65 10.50 -3.92
N THR A 441 17.65 11.78 -4.25
CA THR A 441 16.56 12.68 -3.88
C THR A 441 15.35 12.21 -4.68
N PHE A 442 14.58 11.28 -4.09
CA PHE A 442 13.36 10.75 -4.69
C PHE A 442 12.25 11.80 -4.64
N ASP A 443 12.42 12.89 -5.37
CA ASP A 443 11.33 13.81 -5.63
C ASP A 443 10.20 13.04 -6.32
N ILE A 444 8.97 13.26 -5.88
CA ILE A 444 7.78 12.61 -6.44
C ILE A 444 7.71 12.92 -7.94
N ILE A 445 8.03 14.17 -8.32
CA ILE A 445 8.01 14.62 -9.72
C ILE A 445 9.15 13.96 -10.50
N SER A 446 10.37 13.95 -9.97
CA SER A 446 11.49 13.25 -10.62
C SER A 446 11.24 11.76 -10.77
N MET A 447 10.57 11.14 -9.80
CA MET A 447 10.19 9.73 -9.86
C MET A 447 9.13 9.48 -10.94
N LEU A 448 8.13 10.36 -11.07
CA LEU A 448 7.14 10.34 -12.15
C LEU A 448 7.79 10.55 -13.53
N VAL A 449 8.71 11.50 -13.65
CA VAL A 449 9.47 11.75 -14.89
C VAL A 449 10.33 10.54 -15.25
N ASN A 450 10.99 9.90 -14.27
CA ASN A 450 11.76 8.68 -14.46
C ASN A 450 10.89 7.48 -14.91
N VAL A 451 9.58 7.47 -14.61
CA VAL A 451 8.68 6.46 -15.17
C VAL A 451 8.66 6.56 -16.69
N TYR A 452 8.55 7.74 -17.27
CA TYR A 452 8.46 7.89 -18.73
C TYR A 452 9.84 8.03 -19.39
N GLY A 453 10.87 8.40 -18.63
CA GLY A 453 12.26 8.46 -19.08
C GLY A 453 12.63 9.76 -19.80
N SER A 454 11.66 10.48 -20.38
CA SER A 454 11.88 11.77 -21.04
C SER A 454 11.02 12.89 -20.43
N LYS A 455 11.64 14.06 -20.26
CA LYS A 455 10.96 15.30 -19.84
C LYS A 455 10.09 15.89 -20.96
N GLU A 456 10.43 15.60 -22.21
CA GLU A 456 9.79 16.17 -23.41
C GLU A 456 8.32 15.80 -23.55
N LEU A 457 7.93 14.56 -23.16
CA LEU A 457 6.54 14.14 -23.19
C LEU A 457 5.66 15.02 -22.28
N PHE A 458 6.16 15.35 -21.08
CA PHE A 458 5.46 16.24 -20.16
C PHE A 458 5.36 17.67 -20.71
N VAL A 459 6.43 18.17 -21.33
CA VAL A 459 6.45 19.52 -21.91
C VAL A 459 5.50 19.62 -23.10
N ASN A 460 5.45 18.60 -23.96
CA ASN A 460 4.53 18.58 -25.10
C ASN A 460 3.06 18.49 -24.68
N GLU A 461 2.74 17.65 -23.68
CA GLU A 461 1.41 17.60 -23.09
C GLU A 461 1.03 18.91 -22.38
N TYR A 462 1.98 19.52 -21.65
CA TYR A 462 1.76 20.84 -21.05
C TYR A 462 1.51 21.91 -22.10
N ARG A 463 2.26 21.91 -23.21
CA ARG A 463 2.06 22.84 -24.33
C ARG A 463 0.67 22.70 -24.95
N THR A 464 0.21 21.47 -25.19
CA THR A 464 -1.12 21.21 -25.77
C THR A 464 -2.25 21.54 -24.78
N LEU A 465 -2.07 21.24 -23.50
CA LEU A 465 -3.01 21.59 -22.44
C LEU A 465 -3.13 23.10 -22.30
N LEU A 466 -1.99 23.80 -22.23
CA LEU A 466 -1.95 25.27 -22.15
C LEU A 466 -2.61 25.90 -23.38
N ALA A 467 -2.33 25.39 -24.58
CA ALA A 467 -2.97 25.86 -25.82
C ALA A 467 -4.50 25.72 -25.74
N ASN A 468 -5.00 24.56 -25.31
CA ASN A 468 -6.43 24.32 -25.18
C ASN A 468 -7.08 25.22 -24.12
N ARG A 469 -6.44 25.42 -22.95
CA ARG A 469 -6.95 26.32 -21.90
C ARG A 469 -7.01 27.76 -22.36
N LEU A 470 -5.94 28.27 -22.99
CA LEU A 470 -5.87 29.64 -23.48
C LEU A 470 -6.90 29.92 -24.58
N LEU A 471 -7.18 28.96 -25.45
CA LEU A 471 -8.20 29.11 -26.50
C LEU A 471 -9.63 29.04 -25.95
N THR A 472 -9.90 28.09 -25.04
CA THR A 472 -11.26 27.86 -24.50
C THR A 472 -11.68 28.96 -23.53
N GLN A 473 -10.75 29.44 -22.70
CA GLN A 473 -10.99 30.52 -21.76
C GLN A 473 -10.48 31.84 -22.35
N CYS A 474 -11.27 32.48 -23.23
CA CYS A 474 -10.94 33.83 -23.73
C CYS A 474 -10.74 34.87 -22.61
N LEU A 475 -11.18 34.58 -21.38
CA LEU A 475 -11.00 35.37 -20.16
C LEU A 475 -9.90 34.84 -19.22
N CYS A 476 -8.93 34.07 -19.75
CA CYS A 476 -7.85 33.50 -18.95
C CYS A 476 -7.17 34.54 -18.03
N ASP A 477 -7.12 34.20 -16.74
CA ASP A 477 -6.26 34.82 -15.75
C ASP A 477 -4.81 34.42 -16.05
N THR A 478 -4.13 35.25 -16.83
CA THR A 478 -2.76 35.02 -17.26
C THR A 478 -1.80 34.91 -16.07
N GLU A 479 -2.13 35.50 -14.92
CA GLU A 479 -1.26 35.51 -13.74
C GLU A 479 -1.09 34.10 -13.14
N LYS A 480 -2.17 33.31 -13.12
CA LYS A 480 -2.15 31.94 -12.61
C LYS A 480 -1.24 31.02 -13.44
N GLU A 481 -1.39 31.07 -14.76
CA GLU A 481 -0.58 30.27 -15.68
C GLU A 481 0.90 30.68 -15.64
N ILE A 482 1.20 31.97 -15.45
CA ILE A 482 2.57 32.47 -15.25
C ILE A 482 3.19 31.86 -13.98
N ARG A 483 2.45 31.85 -12.86
CA ARG A 483 2.93 31.24 -11.59
C ARG A 483 3.29 29.76 -11.76
N TYR A 484 2.42 28.98 -12.42
CA TYR A 484 2.69 27.55 -12.66
C TYR A 484 3.89 27.35 -13.59
N LEU A 485 4.03 28.20 -14.61
CA LEU A 485 5.17 28.15 -15.52
C LEU A 485 6.49 28.47 -14.79
N GLU A 486 6.51 29.43 -13.86
CA GLU A 486 7.69 29.73 -13.03
C GLU A 486 8.07 28.55 -12.13
N LEU A 487 7.11 27.89 -11.49
CA LEU A 487 7.35 26.68 -10.69
C LEU A 487 7.92 25.53 -11.54
N LEU A 488 7.39 25.34 -12.75
CA LEU A 488 7.89 24.34 -13.69
C LEU A 488 9.30 24.68 -14.20
N LYS A 489 9.62 25.96 -14.43
CA LYS A 489 10.96 26.42 -14.82
C LYS A 489 12.02 26.07 -13.78
N LEU A 490 11.71 26.22 -12.49
CA LEU A 490 12.61 25.83 -11.40
C LEU A 490 12.99 24.34 -11.43
N ARG A 491 12.18 23.47 -12.04
CA ARG A 491 12.38 22.01 -12.04
C ARG A 491 12.87 21.43 -13.37
N PHE A 492 12.27 21.87 -14.48
CA PHE A 492 12.57 21.34 -15.81
C PHE A 492 13.63 22.17 -16.54
N GLY A 493 13.92 23.39 -16.06
CA GLY A 493 14.83 24.34 -16.69
C GLY A 493 14.15 25.19 -17.77
N ASP A 494 14.77 26.33 -18.09
CA ASP A 494 14.15 27.35 -18.94
C ASP A 494 14.07 26.98 -20.43
N SER A 495 15.00 26.16 -20.93
CA SER A 495 15.15 25.92 -22.37
C SER A 495 13.95 25.20 -23.00
N GLN A 496 13.37 24.22 -22.30
CA GLN A 496 12.25 23.42 -22.83
C GLN A 496 10.90 24.16 -22.69
N LEU A 497 10.76 25.02 -21.68
CA LEU A 497 9.52 25.74 -21.37
C LEU A 497 9.40 27.09 -22.10
N HIS A 498 10.42 27.49 -22.85
CA HIS A 498 10.42 28.71 -23.64
C HIS A 498 9.20 28.81 -24.58
N TYR A 499 8.78 27.70 -25.20
CA TYR A 499 7.60 27.67 -26.06
C TYR A 499 6.32 28.11 -25.33
N CYS A 500 6.11 27.61 -24.12
CA CYS A 500 4.93 27.93 -23.31
C CYS A 500 4.95 29.39 -22.83
N GLU A 501 6.14 29.93 -22.55
CA GLU A 501 6.31 31.34 -22.17
C GLU A 501 5.95 32.29 -23.33
N VAL A 502 6.38 31.95 -24.54
CA VAL A 502 6.02 32.73 -25.74
C VAL A 502 4.51 32.68 -25.98
N MET A 503 3.84 31.54 -25.76
CA MET A 503 2.39 31.43 -25.88
C MET A 503 1.63 32.37 -24.92
N LEU A 504 2.06 32.46 -23.66
CA LEU A 504 1.47 33.39 -22.69
C LEU A 504 1.70 34.86 -23.07
N LYS A 505 2.90 35.16 -23.58
CA LYS A 505 3.23 36.49 -24.09
C LYS A 505 2.39 36.86 -25.31
N ASP A 506 2.17 35.94 -26.23
CA ASP A 506 1.32 36.14 -27.41
C ASP A 506 -0.11 36.53 -27.00
N VAL A 507 -0.68 35.90 -25.97
CA VAL A 507 -2.02 36.25 -25.47
C VAL A 507 -2.05 37.67 -24.89
N ALA A 508 -1.03 38.06 -24.11
CA ALA A 508 -0.93 39.42 -23.58
C ALA A 508 -0.75 40.47 -24.69
N ASP A 509 0.12 40.18 -25.67
CA ASP A 509 0.35 41.04 -26.84
C ASP A 509 -0.91 41.12 -27.71
N SER A 510 -1.67 40.03 -27.86
CA SER A 510 -2.94 40.01 -28.58
C SER A 510 -3.99 40.91 -27.92
N LYS A 511 -4.13 40.87 -26.58
CA LYS A 511 -5.06 41.77 -25.86
C LYS A 511 -4.70 43.24 -26.12
N ARG A 512 -3.40 43.56 -26.13
CA ARG A 512 -2.91 44.92 -26.41
C ARG A 512 -3.17 45.35 -27.85
N ILE A 513 -2.95 44.46 -28.83
CA ILE A 513 -3.20 44.74 -30.24
C ILE A 513 -4.70 44.96 -30.49
N ASN A 514 -5.57 44.12 -29.92
CA ASN A 514 -7.02 44.29 -30.05
C ASN A 514 -7.49 45.64 -29.48
N GLN A 515 -6.93 46.06 -28.33
CA GLN A 515 -7.23 47.37 -27.76
C GLN A 515 -6.80 48.51 -28.68
N HIS A 516 -5.63 48.40 -29.32
CA HIS A 516 -5.17 49.41 -30.27
C HIS A 516 -6.03 49.47 -31.54
N ILE A 517 -6.42 48.33 -32.11
CA ILE A 517 -7.29 48.28 -33.30
C ILE A 517 -8.67 48.86 -32.98
N LYS A 518 -9.23 48.56 -31.80
CA LYS A 518 -10.50 49.13 -31.35
C LYS A 518 -10.46 50.63 -31.05
N GLN A 519 -9.27 51.20 -30.86
CA GLN A 519 -9.08 52.65 -30.65
C GLN A 519 -8.89 53.40 -31.98
N ASP A 520 -8.70 52.69 -33.10
CA ASP A 520 -8.48 53.30 -34.40
C ASP A 520 -9.79 53.87 -34.98
N PRO A 521 -9.87 55.18 -35.29
CA PRO A 521 -11.08 55.78 -35.85
C PRO A 521 -11.43 55.31 -37.27
N GLU A 522 -10.50 54.68 -38.00
CA GLU A 522 -10.82 54.06 -39.31
C GLU A 522 -11.50 52.69 -39.17
N TYR A 523 -11.50 52.09 -37.97
CA TYR A 523 -12.13 50.80 -37.70
C TYR A 523 -13.54 50.99 -37.13
N ASN A 524 -14.56 50.90 -37.99
CA ASN A 524 -15.96 50.91 -37.57
C ASN A 524 -16.50 49.48 -37.35
N GLU A 525 -16.91 49.17 -36.11
CA GLU A 525 -17.71 47.98 -35.78
C GLU A 525 -19.18 48.22 -36.20
N GLU A 526 -19.50 48.13 -37.49
CA GLU A 526 -20.84 48.56 -37.94
C GLU A 526 -21.96 47.55 -37.66
N GLU A 527 -21.69 46.26 -37.42
CA GLU A 527 -22.75 45.27 -37.08
C GLU A 527 -22.27 44.06 -36.25
N ILE A 528 -21.00 43.66 -36.33
CA ILE A 528 -20.47 42.47 -35.62
C ILE A 528 -19.16 42.85 -34.91
N PRO A 529 -19.12 42.89 -33.56
CA PRO A 529 -17.88 43.17 -32.84
C PRO A 529 -16.93 41.98 -32.96
N VAL A 530 -15.79 42.17 -33.62
CA VAL A 530 -14.78 41.12 -33.79
C VAL A 530 -13.64 41.34 -32.81
N SER A 531 -13.28 40.28 -32.08
CA SER A 531 -12.07 40.21 -31.27
C SER A 531 -11.26 39.01 -31.70
N ALA A 532 -10.02 39.23 -32.14
CA ALA A 532 -9.15 38.16 -32.62
C ALA A 532 -8.11 37.76 -31.57
N MET A 533 -7.84 36.47 -31.38
CA MET A 533 -6.65 36.03 -30.65
C MET A 533 -5.51 35.83 -31.64
N ILE A 534 -4.48 36.67 -31.57
CA ILE A 534 -3.34 36.66 -32.48
C ILE A 534 -2.22 35.85 -31.85
N VAL A 535 -1.89 34.73 -32.48
CA VAL A 535 -0.93 33.74 -31.96
C VAL A 535 0.21 33.49 -32.93
N SER A 536 1.38 33.11 -32.42
CA SER A 536 2.53 32.74 -33.26
C SER A 536 2.45 31.28 -33.74
N ALA A 537 2.51 31.06 -35.05
CA ALA A 537 2.35 29.72 -35.63
C ALA A 537 3.46 28.72 -35.26
N GLN A 538 4.67 29.19 -34.93
CA GLN A 538 5.83 28.34 -34.68
C GLN A 538 5.90 27.81 -33.24
N PHE A 539 5.33 28.54 -32.28
CA PHE A 539 5.46 28.21 -30.86
C PHE A 539 4.23 27.46 -30.31
N TRP A 540 3.09 27.60 -30.99
CA TRP A 540 1.87 26.87 -30.68
C TRP A 540 1.90 25.46 -31.31
N PRO A 541 1.23 24.46 -30.71
CA PRO A 541 1.04 23.17 -31.36
C PRO A 541 0.27 23.32 -32.68
N ALA A 542 0.41 22.35 -33.58
CA ALA A 542 -0.30 22.35 -34.85
C ALA A 542 -1.83 22.37 -34.62
N PHE A 543 -2.49 23.38 -35.16
CA PHE A 543 -3.95 23.46 -35.19
C PHE A 543 -4.51 22.50 -36.24
N LYS A 544 -5.71 21.96 -36.00
CA LYS A 544 -6.41 21.21 -37.06
C LYS A 544 -6.63 22.10 -38.28
N GLU A 545 -6.53 21.53 -39.48
CA GLU A 545 -6.83 22.25 -40.72
C GLU A 545 -8.18 21.82 -41.27
N GLU A 546 -9.21 22.59 -40.93
CA GLU A 546 -10.53 22.46 -41.55
C GLU A 546 -10.76 23.65 -42.49
N LYS A 547 -11.08 23.33 -43.75
CA LYS A 547 -11.52 24.33 -44.72
C LYS A 547 -12.98 24.61 -44.47
N LEU A 548 -13.26 25.83 -44.04
CA LEU A 548 -14.60 26.31 -43.76
C LEU A 548 -14.74 27.69 -44.41
N GLU A 549 -15.78 27.87 -45.22
CA GLU A 549 -16.17 29.20 -45.67
C GLU A 549 -17.25 29.76 -44.75
N LEU A 550 -16.91 30.83 -44.02
CA LEU A 550 -17.84 31.56 -43.17
C LEU A 550 -18.81 32.41 -44.01
N HIS A 551 -19.93 32.77 -43.38
CA HIS A 551 -20.92 33.66 -43.98
C HIS A 551 -20.31 35.00 -44.46
N GLY A 552 -20.81 35.53 -45.58
CA GLY A 552 -20.22 36.71 -46.27
C GLY A 552 -20.05 37.94 -45.36
N LYS A 553 -21.03 38.23 -44.50
CA LYS A 553 -20.96 39.33 -43.53
C LYS A 553 -19.78 39.22 -42.56
N VAL A 554 -19.52 38.02 -42.04
CA VAL A 554 -18.41 37.78 -41.10
C VAL A 554 -17.08 37.91 -41.84
N ARG A 555 -17.00 37.38 -43.07
CA ARG A 555 -15.80 37.48 -43.91
C ARG A 555 -15.41 38.92 -44.24
N GLU A 556 -16.39 39.79 -44.52
CA GLU A 556 -16.15 41.22 -44.74
C GLU A 556 -15.55 41.89 -43.49
N GLN A 557 -16.11 41.60 -42.30
CA GLN A 557 -15.58 42.14 -41.04
C GLN A 557 -14.18 41.61 -40.73
N ILE A 558 -13.92 40.31 -40.96
CA ILE A 558 -12.56 39.74 -40.85
C ILE A 558 -11.60 40.45 -41.81
N SER A 559 -12.01 40.75 -43.05
CA SER A 559 -11.16 41.45 -44.01
C SER A 559 -10.83 42.89 -43.58
N LYS A 560 -11.80 43.61 -42.98
CA LYS A 560 -11.56 44.92 -42.37
C LYS A 560 -10.57 44.81 -41.21
N TYR A 561 -10.73 43.81 -40.35
CA TYR A 561 -9.80 43.56 -39.25
C TYR A 561 -8.37 43.25 -39.75
N ILE A 562 -8.23 42.43 -40.80
CA ILE A 562 -6.93 42.13 -41.43
C ILE A 562 -6.30 43.42 -41.97
N SER A 563 -7.07 44.28 -42.65
CA SER A 563 -6.55 45.54 -43.17
C SER A 563 -6.08 46.49 -42.06
N ALA A 564 -6.82 46.59 -40.95
CA ALA A 564 -6.43 47.37 -39.78
C ALA A 564 -5.20 46.78 -39.06
N PHE A 565 -5.03 45.46 -39.09
CA PHE A 565 -3.81 44.83 -38.58
C PHE A 565 -2.60 45.09 -39.49
N GLU A 566 -2.78 45.06 -40.81
CA GLU A 566 -1.72 45.36 -41.78
C GLU A 566 -1.26 46.82 -41.69
N THR A 567 -2.16 47.77 -41.46
CA THR A 567 -1.76 49.18 -41.21
C THR A 567 -0.94 49.32 -39.93
N LEU A 568 -1.33 48.61 -38.86
CA LEU A 568 -0.61 48.62 -37.59
C LEU A 568 0.76 47.90 -37.67
N LYS A 569 0.83 46.79 -38.41
CA LYS A 569 2.00 45.90 -38.53
C LYS A 569 2.32 45.66 -40.02
N GLY A 570 2.79 46.69 -40.72
CA GLY A 570 3.01 46.75 -42.18
C GLY A 570 3.95 45.72 -42.85
N SER A 571 4.42 44.69 -42.15
CA SER A 571 5.21 43.59 -42.72
C SER A 571 4.63 42.21 -42.41
N ARG A 572 3.40 42.12 -41.87
CA ARG A 572 2.77 40.87 -41.46
C ARG A 572 1.32 40.82 -41.92
N THR A 573 0.93 39.68 -42.48
CA THR A 573 -0.47 39.36 -42.80
C THR A 573 -0.98 38.30 -41.83
N LEU A 574 -2.28 38.30 -41.57
CA LEU A 574 -2.92 37.32 -40.68
C LEU A 574 -3.45 36.13 -41.48
N CYS A 575 -3.20 34.92 -40.99
CA CYS A 575 -3.86 33.71 -41.45
C CYS A 575 -4.97 33.38 -40.45
N TRP A 576 -6.22 33.53 -40.86
CA TRP A 576 -7.37 33.27 -40.00
C TRP A 576 -7.69 31.77 -39.94
N LYS A 577 -8.09 31.27 -38.77
CA LYS A 577 -8.51 29.88 -38.57
C LYS A 577 -10.01 29.87 -38.27
N ASP A 578 -10.81 29.71 -39.31
CA ASP A 578 -12.27 29.94 -39.29
C ASP A 578 -13.06 28.98 -38.37
N HIS A 579 -12.57 27.76 -38.17
CA HIS A 579 -13.25 26.75 -37.34
C HIS A 579 -12.99 26.92 -35.83
N LEU A 580 -11.96 27.69 -35.44
CA LEU A 580 -11.60 27.94 -34.05
C LEU A 580 -12.11 29.32 -33.63
N GLY A 581 -12.99 29.34 -32.63
CA GLY A 581 -13.47 30.57 -32.03
C GLY A 581 -14.76 30.38 -31.23
N PHE A 582 -15.21 31.47 -30.64
CA PHE A 582 -16.49 31.56 -29.96
C PHE A 582 -17.25 32.76 -30.53
N VAL A 583 -18.54 32.55 -30.80
CA VAL A 583 -19.45 33.57 -31.31
C VAL A 583 -20.65 33.61 -30.39
N ASP A 584 -20.85 34.76 -29.76
CA ASP A 584 -22.07 35.03 -29.00
C ASP A 584 -23.16 35.47 -29.98
N LEU A 585 -24.23 34.70 -30.05
CA LEU A 585 -25.36 34.92 -30.94
C LEU A 585 -26.60 35.25 -30.12
N GLU A 586 -27.34 36.26 -30.57
CA GLU A 586 -28.72 36.50 -30.15
C GLU A 586 -29.64 36.12 -31.31
N VAL A 587 -30.37 35.01 -31.13
CA VAL A 587 -31.33 34.52 -32.12
C VAL A 587 -32.72 34.99 -31.72
N GLU A 588 -33.28 35.93 -32.47
CA GLU A 588 -34.66 36.40 -32.31
C GLU A 588 -35.62 35.51 -33.12
N LEU A 589 -36.42 34.70 -32.42
CA LEU A 589 -37.55 33.95 -32.97
C LEU A 589 -38.86 34.69 -32.66
N ALA A 590 -39.94 34.36 -33.37
CA ALA A 590 -41.23 35.06 -33.27
C ALA A 590 -41.77 35.23 -31.83
N ASP A 591 -41.48 34.26 -30.93
CA ASP A 591 -41.97 34.27 -29.55
C ASP A 591 -40.87 34.43 -28.47
N LYS A 592 -39.57 34.36 -28.81
CA LYS A 592 -38.43 34.41 -27.85
C LYS A 592 -37.11 34.88 -28.46
N THR A 593 -36.29 35.53 -27.64
CA THR A 593 -34.87 35.83 -27.93
C THR A 593 -33.97 34.83 -27.18
N LEU A 594 -33.06 34.15 -27.88
CA LEU A 594 -32.11 33.19 -27.29
C LEU A 594 -30.69 33.72 -27.43
N SER A 595 -30.00 33.97 -26.32
CA SER A 595 -28.57 34.26 -26.30
C SER A 595 -27.77 32.96 -26.13
N LEU A 596 -26.96 32.61 -27.12
CA LEU A 596 -26.17 31.38 -27.17
C LEU A 596 -24.72 31.68 -27.56
N SER A 597 -23.76 31.17 -26.79
CA SER A 597 -22.35 31.15 -27.19
C SER A 597 -22.06 29.86 -27.94
N VAL A 598 -21.76 29.95 -29.24
CA VAL A 598 -21.54 28.78 -30.11
C VAL A 598 -20.27 28.91 -30.94
N SER A 599 -19.84 27.81 -31.57
CA SER A 599 -18.70 27.87 -32.50
C SER A 599 -19.03 28.60 -33.81
N PRO A 600 -18.04 29.16 -34.52
CA PRO A 600 -18.23 29.86 -35.79
C PRO A 600 -18.94 29.04 -36.88
N VAL A 601 -18.77 27.71 -36.85
CA VAL A 601 -19.48 26.78 -37.75
C VAL A 601 -20.98 26.82 -37.47
N HIS A 602 -21.38 26.67 -36.20
CA HIS A 602 -22.78 26.70 -35.79
C HIS A 602 -23.42 28.07 -36.09
N ALA A 603 -22.68 29.16 -35.86
CA ALA A 603 -23.10 30.50 -36.20
C ALA A 603 -23.34 30.68 -37.70
N SER A 604 -22.38 30.25 -38.53
CA SER A 604 -22.49 30.37 -39.99
C SER A 604 -23.67 29.58 -40.55
N ILE A 605 -23.98 28.40 -39.98
CA ILE A 605 -25.18 27.63 -40.35
C ILE A 605 -26.43 28.50 -40.15
N ILE A 606 -26.65 29.05 -38.96
CA ILE A 606 -27.84 29.88 -38.70
C ILE A 606 -27.90 31.12 -39.60
N MET A 607 -26.77 31.79 -39.84
CA MET A 607 -26.75 32.95 -40.73
C MET A 607 -27.16 32.58 -42.16
N HIS A 608 -26.76 31.41 -42.69
CA HIS A 608 -27.24 30.95 -43.99
C HIS A 608 -28.73 30.59 -43.97
N PHE A 609 -29.24 30.05 -42.86
CA PHE A 609 -30.67 29.82 -42.69
C PHE A 609 -31.46 31.14 -42.63
N GLN A 610 -30.87 32.22 -42.10
CA GLN A 610 -31.47 33.57 -42.14
C GLN A 610 -31.65 34.09 -43.58
N ASP A 611 -30.71 33.81 -44.48
CA ASP A 611 -30.82 34.20 -45.90
C ASP A 611 -31.86 33.36 -46.66
N LYS A 612 -31.94 32.07 -46.36
CA LYS A 612 -32.83 31.10 -47.02
C LYS A 612 -33.37 30.10 -45.99
N SER A 613 -34.70 30.06 -45.83
CA SER A 613 -35.35 29.25 -44.79
C SER A 613 -35.30 27.74 -45.01
N THR A 614 -34.97 27.27 -46.21
CA THR A 614 -34.88 25.84 -46.57
C THR A 614 -33.57 25.52 -47.29
N TRP A 615 -32.81 24.55 -46.77
CA TRP A 615 -31.54 24.11 -47.34
C TRP A 615 -31.48 22.61 -47.54
N GLU A 616 -30.90 22.19 -48.67
CA GLU A 616 -30.47 20.81 -48.89
C GLU A 616 -29.03 20.64 -48.35
N LEU A 617 -28.74 19.49 -47.72
CA LEU A 617 -27.44 19.22 -47.10
C LEU A 617 -26.27 19.33 -48.10
N GLU A 618 -26.44 18.85 -49.34
CA GLU A 618 -25.41 18.94 -50.38
C GLU A 618 -25.16 20.38 -50.85
N GLU A 619 -26.20 21.21 -50.89
CA GLU A 619 -26.11 22.62 -51.27
C GLU A 619 -25.34 23.40 -50.19
N LEU A 620 -25.71 23.20 -48.91
CA LEU A 620 -25.04 23.83 -47.78
C LEU A 620 -23.60 23.33 -47.60
N SER A 621 -23.34 22.04 -47.84
CA SER A 621 -21.99 21.45 -47.84
C SER A 621 -21.08 22.07 -48.90
N LYS A 622 -21.60 22.34 -50.11
CA LYS A 622 -20.84 23.01 -51.17
C LYS A 622 -20.53 24.47 -50.84
N ILE A 623 -21.47 25.18 -50.21
CA ILE A 623 -21.29 26.59 -49.84
C ILE A 623 -20.28 26.71 -48.70
N MET A 624 -20.46 25.94 -47.62
CA MET A 624 -19.58 26.01 -46.46
C MET A 624 -18.24 25.27 -46.65
N GLN A 625 -18.06 24.55 -47.76
CA GLN A 625 -16.92 23.66 -48.03
C GLN A 625 -16.69 22.59 -46.93
N CYS A 626 -17.74 22.24 -46.19
CA CYS A 626 -17.69 21.31 -45.07
C CYS A 626 -18.21 19.92 -45.50
N PRO A 627 -17.58 18.79 -45.10
CA PRO A 627 -18.09 17.45 -45.39
C PRO A 627 -19.52 17.26 -44.87
N SER A 628 -20.39 16.64 -45.67
CA SER A 628 -21.81 16.43 -45.34
C SER A 628 -22.03 15.66 -44.03
N THR A 629 -21.09 14.78 -43.65
CA THR A 629 -21.13 14.03 -42.38
C THR A 629 -20.92 14.92 -41.16
N VAL A 630 -19.94 15.83 -41.22
CA VAL A 630 -19.64 16.80 -40.15
C VAL A 630 -20.77 17.82 -40.06
N LEU A 631 -21.21 18.33 -41.20
CA LEU A 631 -22.31 19.29 -41.29
C LEU A 631 -23.61 18.72 -40.70
N ARG A 632 -23.95 17.46 -41.00
CA ARG A 632 -25.13 16.80 -40.41
C ARG A 632 -25.04 16.70 -38.89
N ARG A 633 -23.86 16.36 -38.35
CA ARG A 633 -23.63 16.32 -36.90
C ARG A 633 -23.81 17.70 -36.27
N LYS A 634 -23.24 18.74 -36.88
CA LYS A 634 -23.33 20.13 -36.41
C LYS A 634 -24.73 20.73 -36.56
N ILE A 635 -25.51 20.34 -37.58
CA ILE A 635 -26.95 20.69 -37.67
C ILE A 635 -27.74 20.00 -36.54
N GLY A 636 -27.34 18.79 -36.13
CA GLY A 636 -27.95 18.06 -35.02
C GLY A 636 -28.02 18.87 -33.72
N PHE A 637 -27.05 19.75 -33.45
CA PHE A 637 -27.09 20.70 -32.34
C PHE A 637 -28.33 21.61 -32.41
N TRP A 638 -28.57 22.23 -33.57
CA TRP A 638 -29.72 23.11 -33.79
C TRP A 638 -31.06 22.35 -33.84
N GLN A 639 -31.04 21.07 -34.25
CA GLN A 639 -32.21 20.19 -34.15
C GLN A 639 -32.56 19.87 -32.69
N CYS A 640 -31.57 19.62 -31.83
CA CYS A 640 -31.77 19.42 -30.39
C CYS A 640 -32.36 20.67 -29.72
N HIS A 641 -31.97 21.86 -30.17
CA HIS A 641 -32.54 23.13 -29.73
C HIS A 641 -33.92 23.45 -30.35
N GLY A 642 -34.39 22.65 -31.32
CA GLY A 642 -35.70 22.82 -31.95
C GLY A 642 -35.80 24.00 -32.93
N ILE A 643 -34.66 24.56 -33.37
CA ILE A 643 -34.64 25.69 -34.32
C ILE A 643 -34.76 25.17 -35.77
N ILE A 644 -34.13 24.03 -36.06
CA ILE A 644 -34.09 23.41 -37.40
C ILE A 644 -34.79 22.06 -37.37
N VAL A 645 -35.67 21.79 -38.34
CA VAL A 645 -36.38 20.52 -38.51
C VAL A 645 -36.06 19.89 -39.87
N GLU A 646 -35.88 18.56 -39.88
CA GLU A 646 -35.71 17.78 -41.11
C GLU A 646 -37.11 17.46 -41.69
N THR A 647 -37.45 18.06 -42.84
CA THR A 647 -38.76 17.88 -43.49
C THR A 647 -38.77 16.61 -44.35
N SER A 648 -37.67 16.36 -45.07
CA SER A 648 -37.39 15.14 -45.82
C SER A 648 -35.92 14.78 -45.68
N LYS A 649 -35.52 13.57 -46.10
CA LYS A 649 -34.11 13.15 -46.06
C LYS A 649 -33.21 14.24 -46.63
N ASP A 650 -32.28 14.73 -45.80
CA ASP A 650 -31.26 15.73 -46.16
C ASP A 650 -31.80 17.13 -46.54
N VAL A 651 -33.06 17.44 -46.21
CA VAL A 651 -33.65 18.78 -46.39
C VAL A 651 -34.10 19.34 -45.03
N PHE A 652 -33.51 20.48 -44.68
CA PHE A 652 -33.68 21.14 -43.40
C PHE A 652 -34.39 22.48 -43.57
N CYS A 653 -35.30 22.81 -42.64
CA CYS A 653 -36.06 24.05 -42.65
C CYS A 653 -36.09 24.66 -41.23
N ILE A 654 -36.16 25.99 -41.15
CA ILE A 654 -36.43 26.71 -39.90
C ILE A 654 -37.86 26.41 -39.45
N GLN A 655 -38.03 26.13 -38.15
CA GLN A 655 -39.36 25.92 -37.57
C GLN A 655 -39.96 27.25 -37.10
N ASP A 656 -41.03 27.71 -37.75
CA ASP A 656 -41.75 28.94 -37.37
C ASP A 656 -42.80 28.71 -36.26
N ASP A 657 -43.30 27.48 -36.08
CA ASP A 657 -44.34 27.15 -35.09
C ASP A 657 -43.78 26.28 -33.94
N PHE A 658 -43.46 26.91 -32.80
CA PHE A 658 -43.12 26.22 -31.56
C PHE A 658 -44.40 25.71 -30.86
N GLU A 659 -45.05 24.66 -31.38
CA GLU A 659 -46.07 23.95 -30.60
C GLU A 659 -45.42 23.14 -29.47
N ASN A 660 -45.34 23.77 -28.29
CA ASN A 660 -45.22 23.20 -26.95
C ASN A 660 -44.75 21.73 -26.84
N LYS A 661 -43.45 21.52 -26.94
CA LYS A 661 -42.78 20.52 -26.09
C LYS A 661 -41.83 21.27 -25.17
N SER A 662 -42.22 21.33 -23.90
CA SER A 662 -41.43 21.86 -22.79
C SER A 662 -40.10 21.10 -22.68
N VAL A 663 -39.08 21.55 -23.39
CA VAL A 663 -37.70 21.31 -22.99
C VAL A 663 -37.35 22.49 -22.09
N ASN A 664 -37.12 22.21 -20.81
CA ASN A 664 -36.55 23.16 -19.85
C ASN A 664 -35.13 23.50 -20.34
N VAL A 665 -35.02 24.44 -21.27
CA VAL A 665 -33.74 25.06 -21.63
C VAL A 665 -33.54 26.14 -20.58
N GLN A 666 -32.68 25.87 -19.59
CA GLN A 666 -32.25 26.89 -18.64
C GLN A 666 -31.65 28.05 -19.43
N GLU A 667 -32.12 29.26 -19.15
CA GLU A 667 -31.51 30.50 -19.63
C GLU A 667 -30.09 30.56 -19.04
N ASP A 668 -29.07 30.81 -19.88
CA ASP A 668 -27.61 30.72 -19.62
C ASP A 668 -26.96 29.33 -19.78
N ILE A 669 -27.07 28.70 -20.96
CA ILE A 669 -26.23 27.56 -21.32
C ILE A 669 -24.95 28.06 -22.00
N PHE A 670 -23.85 28.09 -21.25
CA PHE A 670 -22.51 27.96 -21.85
C PHE A 670 -22.44 26.56 -22.44
N VAL A 671 -22.67 26.42 -23.75
CA VAL A 671 -22.61 25.12 -24.41
C VAL A 671 -21.12 24.79 -24.58
N GLU A 672 -20.54 24.12 -23.58
CA GLU A 672 -19.41 23.24 -23.86
C GLU A 672 -19.91 22.23 -24.89
N ASP A 673 -19.42 22.33 -26.12
CA ASP A 673 -19.58 21.29 -27.13
C ASP A 673 -19.15 19.98 -26.42
N TYR A 674 -20.08 19.06 -26.14
CA TYR A 674 -19.79 17.78 -25.46
C TYR A 674 -18.75 16.96 -26.21
N GLU A 675 -18.41 17.36 -27.43
CA GLU A 675 -17.21 16.99 -28.15
C GLU A 675 -16.29 18.22 -28.23
N ALA A 676 -15.55 18.50 -27.15
CA ALA A 676 -14.30 19.24 -27.23
C ALA A 676 -13.30 18.40 -28.04
N GLU A 677 -13.55 18.29 -29.34
CA GLU A 677 -12.51 17.98 -30.29
C GLU A 677 -11.42 19.03 -30.06
N SER A 678 -10.34 18.60 -29.40
CA SER A 678 -9.16 19.42 -29.13
C SER A 678 -8.86 20.28 -30.36
N ALA A 679 -8.73 21.59 -30.16
CA ALA A 679 -8.37 22.55 -31.21
C ALA A 679 -7.00 22.20 -31.85
N MET A 680 -6.18 21.48 -31.08
CA MET A 680 -4.91 20.90 -31.53
C MET A 680 -5.12 19.63 -32.34
N ALA A 681 -4.31 19.43 -33.38
CA ALA A 681 -4.16 18.15 -34.07
C ALA A 681 -3.81 17.05 -33.06
N SER A 682 -4.18 15.79 -33.35
CA SER A 682 -3.90 14.70 -32.41
C SER A 682 -2.38 14.53 -32.21
N ALA A 683 -1.95 14.04 -31.05
CA ALA A 683 -0.54 13.75 -30.80
C ALA A 683 0.06 12.77 -31.82
N GLN A 684 -0.79 11.93 -32.43
CA GLN A 684 -0.42 11.03 -33.51
C GLN A 684 -0.21 11.78 -34.84
N ASP A 685 -1.10 12.73 -35.18
CA ASP A 685 -0.98 13.54 -36.40
C ASP A 685 0.25 14.48 -36.32
N GLN A 686 0.48 15.08 -35.15
CA GLN A 686 1.66 15.91 -34.89
C GLN A 686 2.95 15.09 -35.06
N ARG A 687 3.02 13.90 -34.44
CA ARG A 687 4.16 12.99 -34.63
C ARG A 687 4.31 12.52 -36.07
N GLU A 688 3.21 12.33 -36.79
CA GLU A 688 3.25 11.95 -38.19
C GLU A 688 3.82 13.06 -39.08
N GLU A 689 3.42 14.31 -38.85
CA GLU A 689 4.02 15.48 -39.53
C GLU A 689 5.52 15.59 -39.22
N GLU A 690 5.92 15.43 -37.96
CA GLU A 690 7.32 15.41 -37.54
C GLU A 690 8.10 14.28 -38.24
N LEU A 691 7.57 13.06 -38.24
CA LEU A 691 8.17 11.92 -38.93
C LEU A 691 8.21 12.12 -40.46
N GLN A 692 7.28 12.88 -41.02
CA GLN A 692 7.25 13.24 -42.43
C GLN A 692 8.34 14.28 -42.78
N THR A 693 8.73 15.15 -41.85
CA THR A 693 9.93 15.98 -42.05
C THR A 693 11.18 15.10 -42.12
N PHE A 694 11.31 14.08 -41.26
CA PHE A 694 12.41 13.11 -41.34
C PHE A 694 12.40 12.31 -42.62
N TRP A 695 11.22 12.00 -43.17
CA TRP A 695 11.13 11.35 -44.47
C TRP A 695 11.84 12.13 -45.57
N SER A 696 11.71 13.46 -45.59
CA SER A 696 12.43 14.29 -46.58
C SER A 696 13.97 14.18 -46.45
N TYR A 697 14.48 14.15 -45.21
CA TYR A 697 15.91 13.93 -44.93
C TYR A 697 16.37 12.51 -45.29
N ILE A 698 15.57 11.49 -44.98
CA ILE A 698 15.87 10.08 -45.29
C ILE A 698 15.91 9.86 -46.80
N VAL A 699 14.95 10.43 -47.56
CA VAL A 699 14.97 10.40 -49.02
C VAL A 699 16.21 11.10 -49.56
N GLY A 700 16.56 12.28 -49.04
CA GLY A 700 17.80 12.98 -49.41
C GLY A 700 19.07 12.17 -49.11
N MET A 701 19.13 11.48 -47.97
CA MET A 701 20.24 10.60 -47.60
C MET A 701 20.33 9.39 -48.53
N LEU A 702 19.21 8.73 -48.82
CA LEU A 702 19.14 7.54 -49.67
C LEU A 702 19.33 7.86 -51.16
N MET A 703 18.95 9.06 -51.62
CA MET A 703 19.28 9.53 -52.97
C MET A 703 20.78 9.74 -53.16
N ASN A 704 21.49 10.18 -52.13
CA ASN A 704 22.93 10.48 -52.21
C ASN A 704 23.82 9.26 -51.91
N LEU A 705 23.37 8.33 -51.06
CA LEU A 705 24.17 7.21 -50.55
C LEU A 705 23.66 5.82 -50.98
N ASP A 706 22.60 5.75 -51.80
CA ASP A 706 21.94 4.57 -52.38
C ASP A 706 21.39 3.53 -51.38
N THR A 707 22.15 3.13 -50.37
CA THR A 707 21.77 2.10 -49.38
C THR A 707 22.31 2.43 -47.99
N LEU A 708 21.46 2.41 -46.97
CA LEU A 708 21.86 2.68 -45.58
C LEU A 708 21.25 1.69 -44.59
N PRO A 709 22.01 1.22 -43.58
CA PRO A 709 21.48 0.42 -42.48
C PRO A 709 20.75 1.31 -41.46
N LEU A 710 19.82 0.71 -40.70
CA LEU A 710 19.00 1.41 -39.69
C LEU A 710 19.82 2.29 -38.74
N GLU A 711 20.89 1.73 -38.17
CA GLU A 711 21.73 2.43 -37.19
C GLU A 711 22.41 3.67 -37.78
N ARG A 712 22.78 3.63 -39.07
CA ARG A 712 23.42 4.76 -39.72
C ARG A 712 22.42 5.85 -40.07
N ILE A 713 21.21 5.49 -40.47
CA ILE A 713 20.11 6.45 -40.66
C ILE A 713 19.81 7.15 -39.34
N HIS A 714 19.70 6.40 -38.23
CA HIS A 714 19.49 6.96 -36.90
C HIS A 714 20.61 7.92 -36.48
N GLN A 715 21.88 7.54 -36.66
CA GLN A 715 23.02 8.41 -36.35
C GLN A 715 23.05 9.68 -37.21
N MET A 716 22.71 9.59 -38.50
CA MET A 716 22.69 10.76 -39.38
C MET A 716 21.51 11.67 -39.08
N LEU A 717 20.33 11.12 -38.77
CA LEU A 717 19.21 11.91 -38.25
C LEU A 717 19.59 12.58 -36.92
N LYS A 718 20.34 11.89 -36.06
CA LYS A 718 20.86 12.48 -34.82
C LYS A 718 21.85 13.61 -35.04
N MET A 719 22.70 13.52 -36.04
CA MET A 719 23.66 14.60 -36.33
C MET A 719 23.04 15.78 -37.08
N PHE A 720 22.03 15.58 -37.93
CA PHE A 720 21.54 16.61 -38.87
C PHE A 720 20.10 17.05 -38.64
N ALA A 721 19.25 16.23 -38.03
CA ALA A 721 17.82 16.49 -37.85
C ALA A 721 17.42 16.70 -36.38
N PHE A 722 18.09 16.03 -35.42
CA PHE A 722 17.84 16.19 -33.98
C PHE A 722 18.58 17.40 -33.35
N GLN A 723 19.02 18.39 -34.14
CA GLN A 723 19.68 19.60 -33.62
C GLN A 723 18.70 20.63 -33.01
N GLY A 724 17.38 20.38 -33.09
CA GLY A 724 16.34 21.18 -32.42
C GLY A 724 15.98 20.62 -31.04
N PRO A 725 15.51 21.46 -30.10
CA PRO A 725 15.29 21.10 -28.69
C PRO A 725 14.09 20.16 -28.43
N THR A 726 13.43 19.60 -29.44
CA THR A 726 12.14 18.90 -29.29
C THR A 726 12.04 17.57 -30.02
N ILE A 727 13.11 17.04 -30.62
CA ILE A 727 12.96 15.92 -31.56
C ILE A 727 14.00 14.83 -31.35
N GLU A 728 13.68 13.88 -30.48
CA GLU A 728 14.34 12.57 -30.43
C GLU A 728 13.42 11.49 -30.99
N CYS A 729 13.90 10.72 -31.96
CA CYS A 729 13.22 9.51 -32.43
C CYS A 729 14.02 8.29 -31.96
N ASN A 730 13.37 7.36 -31.24
CA ASN A 730 14.03 6.15 -30.78
C ASN A 730 14.31 5.20 -31.97
N ILE A 731 15.36 4.37 -31.88
CA ILE A 731 15.73 3.41 -32.93
C ILE A 731 14.56 2.46 -33.25
N GLN A 732 13.79 2.07 -32.24
CA GLN A 732 12.61 1.20 -32.41
C GLN A 732 11.48 1.90 -33.16
N GLU A 733 11.23 3.18 -32.87
CA GLU A 733 10.19 3.97 -33.54
C GLU A 733 10.58 4.26 -35.00
N LEU A 734 11.84 4.63 -35.24
CA LEU A 734 12.37 4.81 -36.58
C LEU A 734 12.25 3.51 -37.39
N LYS A 735 12.49 2.36 -36.76
CA LYS A 735 12.29 1.05 -37.41
C LYS A 735 10.84 0.83 -37.82
N VAL A 736 9.89 1.05 -36.91
CA VAL A 736 8.46 0.91 -37.21
C VAL A 736 8.02 1.86 -38.33
N PHE A 737 8.54 3.09 -38.34
CA PHE A 737 8.30 4.07 -39.39
C PHE A 737 8.85 3.62 -40.76
N LEU A 738 10.10 3.17 -40.80
CA LEU A 738 10.72 2.66 -42.02
C LEU A 738 10.03 1.38 -42.51
N ASP A 739 9.64 0.47 -41.61
CA ASP A 739 8.87 -0.74 -41.93
C ASP A 739 7.48 -0.40 -42.50
N ARG A 740 6.85 0.68 -42.02
CA ARG A 740 5.62 1.23 -42.64
C ARG A 740 5.89 1.75 -44.05
N LYS A 741 6.97 2.49 -44.27
CA LYS A 741 7.37 3.00 -45.60
C LYS A 741 7.76 1.88 -46.57
N VAL A 742 8.29 0.77 -46.07
CA VAL A 742 8.51 -0.46 -46.85
C VAL A 742 7.17 -1.10 -47.25
N ARG A 743 6.19 -1.18 -46.35
CA ARG A 743 4.83 -1.66 -46.67
C ARG A 743 4.12 -0.78 -47.70
N GLU A 744 4.32 0.53 -47.63
CA GLU A 744 3.82 1.51 -48.60
C GLU A 744 4.57 1.49 -49.94
N HIS A 745 5.55 0.58 -50.12
CA HIS A 745 6.40 0.47 -51.31
C HIS A 745 7.22 1.73 -51.62
N GLN A 746 7.43 2.61 -50.63
CA GLN A 746 8.27 3.81 -50.73
C GLN A 746 9.75 3.51 -50.40
N LEU A 747 10.02 2.37 -49.75
CA LEU A 747 11.36 1.83 -49.48
C LEU A 747 11.43 0.33 -49.79
N ILE A 748 12.62 -0.13 -50.14
CA ILE A 748 12.97 -1.55 -50.29
C ILE A 748 13.94 -1.90 -49.15
N TYR A 749 13.62 -2.93 -48.38
CA TYR A 749 14.52 -3.48 -47.38
C TYR A 749 15.14 -4.79 -47.89
N SER A 750 16.46 -4.83 -48.01
CA SER A 750 17.20 -6.00 -48.48
C SER A 750 18.51 -6.16 -47.72
N ASN A 751 18.77 -7.36 -47.19
CA ASN A 751 20.00 -7.74 -46.48
C ASN A 751 20.43 -6.79 -45.34
N GLY A 752 19.48 -6.20 -44.60
CA GLY A 752 19.80 -5.28 -43.50
C GLY A 752 19.88 -3.80 -43.90
N TYR A 753 19.72 -3.47 -45.18
CA TYR A 753 19.82 -2.11 -45.72
C TYR A 753 18.49 -1.64 -46.31
N TYR A 754 18.21 -0.35 -46.12
CA TYR A 754 17.11 0.36 -46.78
C TYR A 754 17.59 1.00 -48.07
N LYS A 755 16.75 0.97 -49.10
CA LYS A 755 16.99 1.52 -50.44
C LYS A 755 15.71 2.17 -50.98
N LEU A 756 15.84 3.19 -51.83
CA LEU A 756 14.71 3.74 -52.57
C LEU A 756 14.31 2.81 -53.74
N PRO A 757 13.01 2.59 -53.98
CA PRO A 757 12.53 1.92 -55.19
C PRO A 757 12.97 2.71 -56.43
N LYS A 758 13.36 1.99 -57.49
CA LYS A 758 13.75 2.60 -58.77
C LYS A 758 12.54 2.99 -59.59
#